data_AF-L5JVC8-F1
#
_entry.id   AF-L5JVC8-F1
#
_cell.length_a   1.000
_cell.length_b   1.000
_cell.length_c   1.000
_cell.angle_alpha   90.00
_cell.angle_beta   90.00
_cell.angle_gamma   90.00
#
_symmetry.space_group_name_H-M   'P 1'
#
loop_
_entity.id
_entity.type
_entity.pdbx_description
1 polymer ?
#
loop_
_entity_poly.entity_id
_entity_poly.type
_entity_poly.pdbx_seq_one_letter_code
_entity_poly.pdbx_strand_id
1 'polypeptide(L)'
;MPQLRLLHGRAWATLLGQLRQSPRVVYLRAVHSHSQVSEAVLTSQLKPHQEKSNIIIKTPKGTRDLSPQQMVVREKILDTVVSCFKRHGAKGLDTPAFELKEMLTEKYGEDSGLIYDLKDQGGELLSLRYDLTVPFARYLAMNKLKKMKRYHVGKVWRRESPTIVQGRYREFCQCDFDIAGQFDPMIPDAECLKIICEILSGLQLGDFLIKVNDRRVLDGMFAVCGVPESKFHAICSSIDKLDKISWKDVRHEMVAKKGLAPEVADRIGDYVQCHGGVSLVEEMFQDPRISQNKQALEGLGDLKLLFEYLTLFGVAEKISFDLSLARGLDYYTGVIYEAMLLQTPAQAEEEPLNVGSVAAGGRYDGLVGMFDPKGHNVPCVGLSIGVERIFSIMEHRMKTFGEKIRTTETQVFVATPQKNFLQERLKLIAELWDAGIKAELLYKNNPKLLTQLHYCENMGIPLVVIIGEQELKEGVIKLRSVASREETKNLDFRRKWDKDEYEKLAEKRLTEEREKKDGKPVQPVKRELLRHRDYKVDLESKLGKTIVITKTTPQSEMGGYYCNVCDCVVKDSINFLDHINGKKHQRNLGMSMRVERSTLDQVKKRFEVNKKKMEEKQKDYDFEERMKELREEEEKAKAYKKEKQKEKKRRAEEDLTFEEDDEMAAVMGFSGFGSTKKSY
;
A
#
# COMPACT_ATOMS: atom_id res chain seq x y z
N MET A 1 -23.59 37.60 18.20
CA MET A 1 -24.92 38.06 18.64
C MET A 1 -25.54 38.86 17.51
N PRO A 2 -26.74 38.48 17.09
CA PRO A 2 -27.97 38.84 17.79
C PRO A 2 -28.59 37.60 18.46
N GLN A 3 -28.83 37.66 19.77
CA GLN A 3 -30.13 37.93 20.41
C GLN A 3 -31.06 36.71 20.41
N LEU A 4 -31.04 36.03 21.57
CA LEU A 4 -32.13 35.22 22.08
C LEU A 4 -33.48 35.91 21.90
N ARG A 5 -34.47 35.16 21.38
CA ARG A 5 -35.88 35.38 21.69
C ARG A 5 -36.55 34.04 21.97
N LEU A 6 -37.00 33.89 23.22
CA LEU A 6 -38.00 32.94 23.66
C LEU A 6 -39.40 33.59 23.52
N LEU A 7 -40.42 32.75 23.24
CA LEU A 7 -41.88 33.00 23.15
C LEU A 7 -42.39 33.48 21.76
N HIS A 8 -43.51 33.02 21.17
CA HIS A 8 -44.61 32.14 21.61
C HIS A 8 -45.42 31.61 20.38
N GLY A 9 -45.78 30.33 20.37
CA GLY A 9 -47.18 29.88 20.31
C GLY A 9 -48.04 29.93 19.02
N ARG A 10 -47.74 30.68 17.95
CA ARG A 10 -48.68 30.76 16.79
C ARG A 10 -48.10 30.64 15.38
N ALA A 11 -46.85 30.22 15.23
CA ALA A 11 -46.22 30.00 13.91
C ALA A 11 -46.04 28.51 13.52
N TRP A 12 -46.53 27.56 14.33
CA TRP A 12 -46.50 26.13 14.01
C TRP A 12 -47.78 25.61 13.30
N ALA A 13 -48.84 26.43 13.20
CA ALA A 13 -50.11 26.03 12.60
C ALA A 13 -50.20 26.28 11.08
N THR A 14 -49.24 26.97 10.48
CA THR A 14 -49.27 27.35 9.05
C THR A 14 -48.26 26.58 8.18
N LEU A 15 -47.43 25.72 8.77
CA LEU A 15 -46.44 24.90 8.05
C LEU A 15 -46.85 23.43 7.86
N LEU A 16 -47.94 22.99 8.50
CA LEU A 16 -48.52 21.64 8.33
C LEU A 16 -49.67 21.58 7.30
N GLY A 17 -49.95 22.70 6.62
CA GLY A 17 -51.04 22.83 5.64
C GLY A 17 -50.64 22.78 4.16
N GLN A 18 -49.34 22.74 3.81
CA GLN A 18 -48.90 22.86 2.41
C GLN A 18 -47.89 21.80 1.91
N LEU A 19 -47.65 20.71 2.66
CA LEU A 19 -46.79 19.59 2.21
C LEU A 19 -47.52 18.24 2.23
N ARG A 20 -48.68 18.19 1.55
CA ARG A 20 -49.31 16.93 1.12
C ARG A 20 -49.86 17.09 -0.30
N GLN A 21 -49.02 16.81 -1.30
CA GLN A 21 -49.47 16.33 -2.60
C GLN A 21 -48.54 15.20 -3.05
N SER A 22 -49.08 13.98 -3.10
CA SER A 22 -48.51 12.86 -3.86
C SER A 22 -49.27 12.72 -5.18
N PRO A 23 -48.66 12.16 -6.25
CA PRO A 23 -49.39 11.82 -7.45
C PRO A 23 -50.05 10.43 -7.35
N ARG A 24 -51.29 10.43 -7.83
CA ARG A 24 -52.27 9.37 -8.16
C ARG A 24 -51.73 7.94 -8.44
N VAL A 25 -52.41 6.96 -7.84
CA VAL A 25 -52.63 5.61 -8.41
C VAL A 25 -54.14 5.30 -8.35
N VAL A 26 -54.64 4.70 -9.43
CA VAL A 26 -56.06 4.42 -9.72
C VAL A 26 -56.50 3.07 -9.14
N TYR A 27 -57.77 3.01 -8.74
CA TYR A 27 -58.53 1.93 -8.09
C TYR A 27 -58.62 0.59 -8.83
N LEU A 28 -58.88 -0.51 -8.08
CA LEU A 28 -60.05 -1.39 -8.31
C LEU A 28 -60.37 -2.34 -7.12
N ARG A 29 -61.61 -2.17 -6.63
CA ARG A 29 -62.58 -3.01 -5.87
C ARG A 29 -62.21 -4.36 -5.23
N ALA A 30 -62.63 -4.50 -3.97
CA ALA A 30 -62.87 -5.74 -3.25
C ALA A 30 -64.34 -6.21 -3.38
N VAL A 31 -64.55 -7.54 -3.37
CA VAL A 31 -65.82 -8.22 -3.05
C VAL A 31 -65.52 -9.48 -2.21
N HIS A 32 -66.41 -9.76 -1.26
CA HIS A 32 -66.36 -10.73 -0.16
C HIS A 32 -66.37 -12.22 -0.56
N SER A 33 -65.91 -13.11 0.33
CA SER A 33 -66.75 -14.17 0.91
C SER A 33 -66.06 -14.99 2.03
N HIS A 34 -66.90 -15.54 2.90
CA HIS A 34 -66.67 -16.13 4.21
C HIS A 34 -65.85 -17.44 4.29
N SER A 35 -65.42 -17.70 5.52
CA SER A 35 -64.86 -18.94 6.06
C SER A 35 -65.75 -20.17 5.87
N GLN A 36 -65.16 -21.31 5.51
CA GLN A 36 -65.41 -22.66 6.03
C GLN A 36 -64.63 -23.63 5.13
N VAL A 37 -63.58 -24.25 5.65
CA VAL A 37 -63.25 -25.70 5.55
C VAL A 37 -61.98 -25.89 6.39
N SER A 38 -62.19 -26.24 7.65
CA SER A 38 -61.27 -27.03 8.44
C SER A 38 -61.78 -28.47 8.42
N GLU A 39 -60.85 -29.42 8.29
CA GLU A 39 -60.99 -30.90 8.25
C GLU A 39 -61.01 -31.56 6.87
N ALA A 40 -60.23 -32.65 6.79
CA ALA A 40 -60.00 -33.57 5.68
C ALA A 40 -59.04 -33.11 4.54
N VAL A 41 -57.72 -33.16 4.79
CA VAL A 41 -56.81 -34.15 4.17
C VAL A 41 -55.57 -34.27 5.07
N LEU A 42 -55.68 -35.16 6.05
CA LEU A 42 -54.59 -35.64 6.90
C LEU A 42 -54.27 -37.06 6.40
N THR A 43 -53.55 -37.16 5.27
CA THR A 43 -52.77 -38.34 4.81
C THR A 43 -52.32 -38.13 3.35
N SER A 44 -51.15 -37.51 3.15
CA SER A 44 -50.15 -37.95 2.17
C SER A 44 -49.03 -36.93 2.11
N GLN A 45 -47.80 -37.43 2.06
CA GLN A 45 -46.54 -36.68 1.99
C GLN A 45 -46.07 -36.10 3.34
N LEU A 46 -45.77 -37.01 4.26
CA LEU A 46 -44.50 -36.98 4.96
C LEU A 46 -43.39 -36.74 3.93
N LYS A 47 -43.04 -35.48 3.67
CA LYS A 47 -41.73 -35.19 3.09
C LYS A 47 -40.72 -35.67 4.13
N PRO A 48 -39.75 -36.51 3.78
CA PRO A 48 -38.69 -36.84 4.70
C PRO A 48 -38.11 -35.52 5.19
N HIS A 49 -37.83 -35.42 6.50
CA HIS A 49 -37.04 -34.35 7.09
C HIS A 49 -35.97 -33.96 6.07
N GLN A 50 -36.10 -32.79 5.43
CA GLN A 50 -34.95 -32.21 4.74
C GLN A 50 -33.96 -32.00 5.88
N GLU A 51 -32.98 -32.91 5.98
CA GLU A 51 -31.75 -32.64 6.70
C GLU A 51 -31.38 -31.22 6.32
N LYS A 52 -31.33 -30.31 7.30
CA LYS A 52 -30.78 -28.98 7.07
C LYS A 52 -29.40 -29.25 6.50
N SER A 53 -29.25 -29.10 5.18
CA SER A 53 -27.97 -29.23 4.54
C SER A 53 -27.05 -28.29 5.32
N ASN A 54 -25.92 -28.80 5.79
CA ASN A 54 -24.91 -27.96 6.43
C ASN A 54 -24.41 -26.99 5.36
N ILE A 55 -25.10 -25.84 5.23
CA ILE A 55 -24.74 -24.79 4.30
C ILE A 55 -23.42 -24.22 4.82
N ILE A 56 -22.34 -24.56 4.12
CA ILE A 56 -21.02 -24.01 4.42
C ILE A 56 -21.05 -22.53 4.07
N ILE A 57 -21.02 -21.66 5.08
CA ILE A 57 -20.89 -20.21 4.91
C ILE A 57 -19.47 -19.93 4.45
N LYS A 58 -19.29 -19.65 3.16
CA LYS A 58 -18.01 -19.29 2.56
C LYS A 58 -18.21 -18.40 1.33
N THR A 59 -17.21 -17.58 1.04
CA THR A 59 -17.12 -16.89 -0.25
C THR A 59 -16.78 -17.88 -1.37
N PRO A 60 -17.12 -17.56 -2.63
CA PRO A 60 -16.63 -18.32 -3.79
C PRO A 60 -15.11 -18.47 -3.78
N LYS A 61 -14.61 -19.62 -4.27
CA LYS A 61 -13.17 -19.90 -4.31
C LYS A 61 -12.43 -18.78 -5.05
N GLY A 62 -11.39 -18.24 -4.43
CA GLY A 62 -10.58 -17.17 -4.99
C GLY A 62 -11.20 -15.77 -4.92
N THR A 63 -12.25 -15.58 -4.11
CA THR A 63 -12.85 -14.28 -3.80
C THR A 63 -12.78 -14.03 -2.29
N ARG A 64 -12.74 -12.77 -1.86
CA ARG A 64 -12.66 -12.40 -0.45
C ARG A 64 -13.49 -11.17 -0.13
N ASP A 65 -14.00 -11.14 1.08
CA ASP A 65 -14.51 -9.91 1.69
C ASP A 65 -13.33 -9.07 2.18
N LEU A 66 -13.42 -7.75 2.04
CA LEU A 66 -12.47 -6.81 2.60
C LEU A 66 -13.03 -6.26 3.91
N SER A 67 -12.29 -6.40 5.00
CA SER A 67 -12.68 -5.83 6.29
C SER A 67 -12.63 -4.29 6.27
N PRO A 68 -13.28 -3.60 7.22
CA PRO A 68 -13.20 -2.13 7.29
C PRO A 68 -11.76 -1.58 7.36
N GLN A 69 -10.86 -2.26 8.05
CA GLN A 69 -9.44 -1.90 8.11
C GLN A 69 -8.78 -2.01 6.74
N GLN A 70 -9.08 -3.08 6.01
CA GLN A 70 -8.60 -3.32 4.66
C GLN A 70 -9.17 -2.31 3.68
N MET A 71 -10.44 -1.92 3.83
CA MET A 71 -11.05 -0.90 2.98
C MET A 71 -10.36 0.46 3.09
N VAL A 72 -10.01 0.92 4.29
CA VAL A 72 -9.27 2.19 4.47
C VAL A 72 -7.92 2.18 3.76
N VAL A 73 -7.19 1.06 3.84
CA VAL A 73 -5.90 0.93 3.14
C VAL A 73 -6.11 0.92 1.62
N ARG A 74 -7.13 0.20 1.14
CA ARG A 74 -7.47 0.18 -0.29
C ARG A 74 -7.87 1.55 -0.81
N GLU A 75 -8.70 2.29 -0.09
CA GLU A 75 -9.11 3.66 -0.44
C GLU A 75 -7.90 4.59 -0.53
N LYS A 76 -6.98 4.54 0.44
CA LYS A 76 -5.75 5.33 0.40
C LYS A 76 -4.89 5.03 -0.83
N ILE A 77 -4.77 3.76 -1.23
CA ILE A 77 -4.05 3.36 -2.45
C ILE A 77 -4.77 3.92 -3.68
N LEU A 78 -6.08 3.70 -3.78
CA LEU A 78 -6.89 4.15 -4.91
C LEU A 78 -6.87 5.67 -5.04
N ASP A 79 -6.93 6.42 -3.94
CA ASP A 79 -6.85 7.87 -3.93
C ASP A 79 -5.51 8.37 -4.46
N THR A 80 -4.40 7.71 -4.10
CA THR A 80 -3.06 8.04 -4.61
C THR A 80 -2.99 7.82 -6.13
N VAL A 81 -3.49 6.67 -6.59
CA VAL A 81 -3.53 6.28 -8.00
C VAL A 81 -4.42 7.23 -8.82
N VAL A 82 -5.66 7.44 -8.38
CA VAL A 82 -6.65 8.30 -9.07
C VAL A 82 -6.20 9.76 -9.06
N SER A 83 -5.55 10.24 -8.00
CA SER A 83 -4.98 11.59 -7.96
C SER A 83 -3.88 11.78 -8.99
N CYS A 84 -3.02 10.78 -9.21
CA CYS A 84 -2.02 10.80 -10.28
C CYS A 84 -2.69 10.80 -11.66
N PHE A 85 -3.67 9.91 -11.91
CA PHE A 85 -4.40 9.90 -13.18
C PHE A 85 -5.09 11.23 -13.50
N LYS A 86 -5.71 11.86 -12.50
CA LYS A 86 -6.33 13.19 -12.64
C LYS A 86 -5.30 14.30 -12.89
N ARG A 87 -4.11 14.23 -12.27
CA ARG A 87 -2.99 15.16 -12.52
C ARG A 87 -2.57 15.13 -13.98
N HIS A 88 -2.58 13.95 -14.59
CA HIS A 88 -2.33 13.75 -16.02
C HIS A 88 -3.54 14.03 -16.91
N GLY A 89 -4.65 14.57 -16.37
CA GLY A 89 -5.81 15.00 -17.16
C GLY A 89 -6.65 13.87 -17.76
N ALA A 90 -6.56 12.64 -17.21
CA ALA A 90 -7.41 11.54 -17.66
C ALA A 90 -8.86 11.66 -17.16
N LYS A 91 -9.79 11.25 -18.02
CA LYS A 91 -11.23 11.21 -17.71
C LYS A 91 -11.60 9.87 -17.07
N GLY A 92 -12.45 9.89 -16.06
CA GLY A 92 -13.00 8.66 -15.49
C GLY A 92 -13.96 7.99 -16.47
N LEU A 93 -13.82 6.68 -16.65
CA LEU A 93 -14.73 5.82 -17.40
C LEU A 93 -15.20 4.68 -16.50
N ASP A 94 -16.43 4.24 -16.70
CA ASP A 94 -16.91 2.95 -16.18
C ASP A 94 -17.67 2.19 -17.26
N THR A 95 -17.59 0.87 -17.21
CA THR A 95 -18.29 -0.04 -18.13
C THR A 95 -19.02 -1.11 -17.33
N PRO A 96 -20.02 -1.80 -17.92
CA PRO A 96 -20.67 -2.93 -17.27
C PRO A 96 -19.66 -4.00 -16.81
N ALA A 97 -20.04 -4.76 -15.77
CA ALA A 97 -19.23 -5.86 -15.25
C ALA A 97 -19.17 -7.07 -16.21
N PHE A 98 -20.20 -7.22 -17.04
CA PHE A 98 -20.31 -8.25 -18.06
C PHE A 98 -20.41 -7.60 -19.44
N GLU A 99 -19.83 -8.27 -20.43
CA GLU A 99 -19.92 -7.92 -21.84
C GLU A 99 -20.62 -9.06 -22.58
N LEU A 100 -21.06 -8.81 -23.81
CA LEU A 100 -21.47 -9.88 -24.72
C LEU A 100 -20.31 -10.85 -24.91
N LYS A 101 -20.58 -12.15 -24.80
CA LYS A 101 -19.56 -13.21 -24.89
C LYS A 101 -18.72 -13.10 -26.17
N GLU A 102 -19.38 -12.81 -27.30
CA GLU A 102 -18.74 -12.61 -28.60
C GLU A 102 -17.68 -11.50 -28.57
N MET A 103 -17.88 -10.45 -27.77
CA MET A 103 -16.94 -9.32 -27.69
C MET A 103 -15.63 -9.67 -26.97
N LEU A 104 -15.64 -10.72 -26.14
CA LEU A 104 -14.48 -11.18 -25.38
C LEU A 104 -13.81 -12.41 -26.00
N THR A 105 -14.51 -13.12 -26.88
CA THR A 105 -14.00 -14.35 -27.51
C THR A 105 -12.90 -13.98 -28.53
N GLU A 106 -11.86 -14.81 -28.65
CA GLU A 106 -10.72 -14.66 -29.57
C GLU A 106 -9.78 -13.45 -29.31
N LYS A 107 -10.00 -12.64 -28.27
CA LYS A 107 -9.13 -11.46 -27.97
C LYS A 107 -7.96 -11.74 -27.04
N TYR A 108 -8.01 -12.86 -26.32
CA TYR A 108 -7.06 -13.19 -25.25
C TYR A 108 -6.24 -14.46 -25.52
N GLY A 109 -6.23 -14.97 -26.76
CA GLY A 109 -5.46 -16.18 -27.11
C GLY A 109 -5.78 -17.38 -26.22
N GLU A 110 -4.73 -18.00 -25.67
CA GLU A 110 -4.82 -19.15 -24.74
C GLU A 110 -5.58 -18.82 -23.44
N ASP A 111 -5.60 -17.55 -23.02
CA ASP A 111 -6.27 -17.10 -21.78
C ASP A 111 -7.80 -16.97 -21.92
N SER A 112 -8.35 -17.07 -23.14
CA SER A 112 -9.80 -17.03 -23.39
C SER A 112 -10.57 -18.13 -22.64
N GLY A 113 -9.93 -19.27 -22.35
CA GLY A 113 -10.51 -20.36 -21.55
C GLY A 113 -10.74 -20.03 -20.07
N LEU A 114 -10.23 -18.90 -19.60
CA LEU A 114 -10.28 -18.49 -18.19
C LEU A 114 -11.42 -17.49 -17.88
N ILE A 115 -12.32 -17.25 -18.82
CA ILE A 115 -13.44 -16.30 -18.67
C ILE A 115 -14.59 -16.95 -17.89
N TYR A 116 -15.30 -16.16 -17.08
CA TYR A 116 -16.55 -16.56 -16.43
C TYR A 116 -17.75 -16.26 -17.33
N ASP A 117 -18.40 -17.31 -17.80
CA ASP A 117 -19.67 -17.20 -18.54
C ASP A 117 -20.86 -17.17 -17.58
N LEU A 118 -21.86 -16.34 -17.91
CA LEU A 118 -23.14 -16.36 -17.22
C LEU A 118 -23.99 -17.53 -17.75
N LYS A 119 -24.90 -18.02 -16.90
CA LYS A 119 -25.83 -19.07 -17.30
C LYS A 119 -26.79 -18.52 -18.36
N ASP A 120 -27.03 -19.29 -19.40
CA ASP A 120 -28.08 -19.00 -20.38
C ASP A 120 -29.46 -19.04 -19.69
N GLN A 121 -30.19 -17.94 -19.82
CA GLN A 121 -31.54 -17.74 -19.29
C GLN A 121 -32.56 -17.39 -20.40
N GLY A 122 -32.22 -17.67 -21.67
CA GLY A 122 -33.07 -17.42 -22.84
C GLY A 122 -32.88 -16.03 -23.47
N GLY A 123 -31.76 -15.37 -23.18
CA GLY A 123 -31.42 -14.03 -23.68
C GLY A 123 -30.04 -13.98 -24.33
N GLU A 124 -29.37 -12.84 -24.23
CA GLU A 124 -28.01 -12.67 -24.76
C GLU A 124 -26.99 -13.50 -23.95
N LEU A 125 -25.99 -14.05 -24.64
CA LEU A 125 -24.88 -14.74 -23.99
C LEU A 125 -23.89 -13.72 -23.44
N LEU A 126 -23.70 -13.74 -22.12
CA LEU A 126 -22.90 -12.76 -21.40
C LEU A 126 -21.73 -13.44 -20.69
N SER A 127 -20.62 -12.71 -20.59
CA SER A 127 -19.43 -13.14 -19.86
C SER A 127 -18.87 -11.98 -19.04
N LEU A 128 -18.31 -12.27 -17.86
CA LEU A 128 -17.65 -11.27 -17.03
C LEU A 128 -16.37 -10.78 -17.71
N ARG A 129 -16.09 -9.48 -17.59
CA ARG A 129 -14.88 -8.88 -18.16
C ARG A 129 -13.60 -9.46 -17.54
N TYR A 130 -12.68 -9.86 -18.40
CA TYR A 130 -11.37 -10.41 -18.02
C TYR A 130 -10.34 -9.31 -17.69
N ASP A 131 -10.47 -8.16 -18.37
CA ASP A 131 -9.70 -6.93 -18.19
C ASP A 131 -10.57 -5.67 -18.36
N LEU A 132 -9.96 -4.49 -18.33
CA LEU A 132 -10.61 -3.20 -18.64
C LEU A 132 -10.23 -2.65 -20.03
N THR A 133 -9.21 -3.23 -20.69
CA THR A 133 -8.72 -2.82 -22.01
C THR A 133 -9.70 -3.17 -23.13
N VAL A 134 -10.22 -4.40 -23.16
CA VAL A 134 -11.17 -4.82 -24.20
C VAL A 134 -12.51 -4.09 -24.08
N PRO A 135 -13.10 -3.92 -22.88
CA PRO A 135 -14.24 -3.02 -22.69
C PRO A 135 -13.97 -1.58 -23.15
N PHE A 136 -12.73 -1.09 -23.03
CA PHE A 136 -12.37 0.23 -23.53
C PHE A 136 -12.29 0.29 -25.06
N ALA A 137 -11.69 -0.71 -25.72
CA ALA A 137 -11.66 -0.79 -27.18
C ALA A 137 -13.08 -0.84 -27.78
N ARG A 138 -13.97 -1.66 -27.18
CA ARG A 138 -15.41 -1.70 -27.50
C ARG A 138 -16.07 -0.33 -27.31
N TYR A 139 -15.72 0.41 -26.25
CA TYR A 139 -16.27 1.73 -25.97
C TYR A 139 -15.88 2.75 -27.04
N LEU A 140 -14.61 2.74 -27.46
CA LEU A 140 -14.11 3.62 -28.52
C LEU A 140 -14.81 3.34 -29.85
N ALA A 141 -14.90 2.07 -30.24
CA ALA A 141 -15.55 1.66 -31.49
C ALA A 141 -17.05 2.01 -31.50
N MET A 142 -17.78 1.67 -30.43
CA MET A 142 -19.21 1.93 -30.31
C MET A 142 -19.54 3.43 -30.40
N ASN A 143 -18.74 4.27 -29.74
CA ASN A 143 -18.94 5.72 -29.73
C ASN A 143 -18.21 6.45 -30.87
N LYS A 144 -17.51 5.72 -31.74
CA LYS A 144 -16.71 6.26 -32.86
C LYS A 144 -15.70 7.32 -32.43
N LEU A 145 -15.08 7.11 -31.26
CA LEU A 145 -14.10 8.03 -30.68
C LEU A 145 -12.72 7.72 -31.21
N LYS A 146 -12.05 8.73 -31.79
CA LYS A 146 -10.67 8.61 -32.29
C LYS A 146 -9.60 9.04 -31.30
N LYS A 147 -9.97 9.83 -30.29
CA LYS A 147 -9.05 10.37 -29.29
C LYS A 147 -9.69 10.37 -27.92
N MET A 148 -9.03 9.77 -26.94
CA MET A 148 -9.48 9.77 -25.56
C MET A 148 -8.31 9.48 -24.62
N LYS A 149 -8.20 10.22 -23.52
CA LYS A 149 -7.32 9.90 -22.40
C LYS A 149 -8.17 9.59 -21.19
N ARG A 150 -8.10 8.36 -20.68
CA ARG A 150 -9.03 7.85 -19.66
C ARG A 150 -8.34 7.05 -18.58
N TYR A 151 -8.98 6.99 -17.42
CA TYR A 151 -8.69 6.01 -16.40
C TYR A 151 -9.94 5.22 -16.04
N HIS A 152 -9.79 3.95 -15.69
CA HIS A 152 -10.88 3.08 -15.25
C HIS A 152 -10.41 2.28 -14.03
N VAL A 153 -11.15 2.42 -12.93
CA VAL A 153 -10.93 1.62 -11.71
C VAL A 153 -12.09 0.65 -11.61
N GLY A 154 -11.79 -0.65 -11.70
CA GLY A 154 -12.83 -1.67 -11.74
C GLY A 154 -12.35 -3.03 -11.28
N LYS A 155 -13.29 -3.86 -10.82
CA LYS A 155 -13.04 -5.29 -10.61
C LYS A 155 -13.06 -6.03 -11.94
N VAL A 156 -12.22 -7.06 -12.03
CA VAL A 156 -12.14 -8.02 -13.14
C VAL A 156 -12.14 -9.45 -12.62
N TRP A 157 -12.49 -10.40 -13.49
CA TRP A 157 -12.65 -11.79 -13.11
C TRP A 157 -11.86 -12.73 -14.01
N ARG A 158 -11.01 -13.56 -13.40
CA ARG A 158 -10.18 -14.56 -14.10
C ARG A 158 -10.30 -15.91 -13.40
N ARG A 159 -10.53 -16.99 -14.14
CA ARG A 159 -10.66 -18.36 -13.59
C ARG A 159 -9.32 -19.04 -13.31
N GLU A 160 -8.26 -18.26 -13.13
CA GLU A 160 -6.94 -18.76 -12.75
C GLU A 160 -6.99 -19.59 -11.46
N SER A 161 -5.98 -20.45 -11.29
CA SER A 161 -5.72 -21.15 -10.03
C SER A 161 -5.22 -20.13 -9.00
N PRO A 162 -5.97 -19.83 -7.94
CA PRO A 162 -5.62 -18.75 -7.03
C PRO A 162 -4.39 -19.13 -6.19
N THR A 163 -3.39 -18.25 -6.15
CA THR A 163 -2.26 -18.32 -5.22
C THR A 163 -2.43 -17.20 -4.20
N ILE A 164 -3.20 -17.49 -3.15
CA ILE A 164 -3.66 -16.49 -2.16
C ILE A 164 -2.47 -15.81 -1.47
N VAL A 165 -1.41 -16.57 -1.18
CA VAL A 165 -0.17 -16.05 -0.54
C VAL A 165 0.52 -14.98 -1.39
N GLN A 166 0.40 -15.06 -2.72
CA GLN A 166 0.99 -14.11 -3.66
C GLN A 166 0.02 -13.01 -4.12
N GLY A 167 -1.18 -12.94 -3.53
CA GLY A 167 -2.20 -11.95 -3.90
C GLY A 167 -2.88 -12.21 -5.25
N ARG A 168 -2.84 -13.46 -5.76
CA ARG A 168 -3.55 -13.85 -6.99
C ARG A 168 -4.94 -14.38 -6.65
N TYR A 169 -5.94 -13.61 -7.00
CA TYR A 169 -7.36 -13.91 -6.78
C TYR A 169 -8.09 -14.10 -8.11
N ARG A 170 -9.29 -14.67 -8.03
CA ARG A 170 -10.19 -14.81 -9.18
C ARG A 170 -11.05 -13.57 -9.42
N GLU A 171 -11.24 -12.77 -8.39
CA GLU A 171 -11.81 -11.43 -8.44
C GLU A 171 -10.78 -10.47 -7.84
N PHE A 172 -10.38 -9.44 -8.56
CA PHE A 172 -9.46 -8.41 -8.06
C PHE A 172 -9.67 -7.07 -8.77
N CYS A 173 -9.16 -6.00 -8.17
CA CYS A 173 -9.25 -4.66 -8.72
C CYS A 173 -8.08 -4.38 -9.68
N GLN A 174 -8.39 -3.87 -10.86
CA GLN A 174 -7.44 -3.23 -11.77
C GLN A 174 -7.66 -1.72 -11.78
N CYS A 175 -6.59 -0.99 -12.11
CA CYS A 175 -6.57 0.46 -12.24
C CYS A 175 -5.84 0.80 -13.53
N ASP A 176 -6.63 1.02 -14.57
CA ASP A 176 -6.12 1.16 -15.93
C ASP A 176 -6.10 2.63 -16.32
N PHE A 177 -5.07 3.04 -17.04
CA PHE A 177 -4.92 4.34 -17.64
C PHE A 177 -4.49 4.17 -19.08
N ASP A 178 -5.22 4.80 -20.00
CA ASP A 178 -5.03 4.59 -21.43
C ASP A 178 -5.16 5.89 -22.21
N ILE A 179 -4.28 6.03 -23.20
CA ILE A 179 -4.23 7.12 -24.17
C ILE A 179 -4.51 6.52 -25.55
N ALA A 180 -5.69 6.84 -26.08
CA ALA A 180 -6.11 6.46 -27.42
C ALA A 180 -6.01 7.67 -28.37
N GLY A 181 -5.42 7.46 -29.53
CA GLY A 181 -5.36 8.39 -30.64
C GLY A 181 -4.03 8.41 -31.39
N GLN A 182 -4.07 8.97 -32.59
CA GLN A 182 -2.86 9.26 -33.36
C GLN A 182 -2.15 10.50 -32.78
N PHE A 183 -0.90 10.29 -32.34
CA PHE A 183 0.01 11.29 -31.80
C PHE A 183 1.41 11.08 -32.39
N ASP A 184 2.33 11.99 -32.07
CA ASP A 184 3.73 11.84 -32.42
C ASP A 184 4.36 10.68 -31.63
N PRO A 185 5.39 10.01 -32.20
CA PRO A 185 5.93 8.77 -31.62
C PRO A 185 6.43 8.92 -30.19
N MET A 186 6.20 7.90 -29.37
CA MET A 186 6.76 7.68 -28.03
C MET A 186 6.42 8.69 -26.93
N ILE A 187 5.77 9.81 -27.25
CA ILE A 187 5.32 10.80 -26.24
C ILE A 187 4.29 10.19 -25.25
N PRO A 188 3.17 9.60 -25.71
CA PRO A 188 2.19 9.04 -24.78
C PRO A 188 2.74 7.78 -24.05
N ASP A 189 3.63 7.02 -24.69
CA ASP A 189 4.32 5.87 -24.12
C ASP A 189 5.21 6.29 -22.95
N ALA A 190 5.97 7.38 -23.12
CA ALA A 190 6.78 7.97 -22.06
C ALA A 190 5.90 8.51 -20.91
N GLU A 191 4.74 9.11 -21.21
CA GLU A 191 3.78 9.58 -20.19
C GLU A 191 3.27 8.41 -19.34
N CYS A 192 2.94 7.27 -19.95
CA CYS A 192 2.51 6.07 -19.23
C CYS A 192 3.59 5.57 -18.25
N LEU A 193 4.85 5.48 -18.67
CA LEU A 193 5.95 5.08 -17.79
C LEU A 193 6.17 6.08 -16.66
N LYS A 194 6.04 7.40 -16.93
CA LYS A 194 6.11 8.43 -15.90
C LYS A 194 5.02 8.25 -14.84
N ILE A 195 3.79 7.96 -15.25
CA ILE A 195 2.67 7.71 -14.33
C ILE A 195 2.94 6.51 -13.42
N ILE A 196 3.49 5.41 -13.95
CA ILE A 196 3.88 4.25 -13.14
C ILE A 196 4.89 4.67 -12.07
N CYS A 197 5.95 5.39 -12.46
CA CYS A 197 6.95 5.88 -11.53
C CYS A 197 6.35 6.79 -10.44
N GLU A 198 5.48 7.75 -10.80
CA GLU A 198 4.83 8.63 -9.82
C GLU A 198 3.96 7.88 -8.83
N ILE A 199 3.21 6.88 -9.29
CA ILE A 199 2.34 6.06 -8.45
C ILE A 199 3.18 5.21 -7.49
N LEU A 200 4.17 4.47 -8.00
CA LEU A 200 4.98 3.57 -7.17
C LEU A 200 5.83 4.34 -6.16
N SER A 201 6.42 5.48 -6.55
CA SER A 201 7.12 6.37 -5.62
C SER A 201 6.16 7.00 -4.58
N GLY A 202 4.95 7.39 -4.99
CA GLY A 202 3.93 7.97 -4.11
C GLY A 202 3.41 7.00 -3.05
N LEU A 203 3.36 5.70 -3.37
CA LEU A 203 2.93 4.65 -2.45
C LEU A 203 4.01 4.21 -1.45
N GLN A 204 5.27 4.63 -1.64
CA GLN A 204 6.41 4.36 -0.75
C GLN A 204 6.62 2.86 -0.45
N LEU A 205 6.47 2.00 -1.45
CA LEU A 205 6.49 0.54 -1.31
C LEU A 205 7.90 -0.06 -1.19
N GLY A 206 8.95 0.75 -1.35
CA GLY A 206 10.33 0.30 -1.49
C GLY A 206 10.91 0.75 -2.82
N ASP A 207 12.05 0.17 -3.19
CA ASP A 207 12.63 0.42 -4.51
C ASP A 207 11.93 -0.45 -5.57
N PHE A 208 11.95 0.01 -6.82
CA PHE A 208 11.28 -0.66 -7.92
C PHE A 208 12.05 -0.48 -9.23
N LEU A 209 11.85 -1.42 -10.14
CA LEU A 209 12.42 -1.42 -11.48
C LEU A 209 11.31 -1.66 -12.50
N ILE A 210 11.31 -0.89 -13.58
CA ILE A 210 10.41 -1.09 -14.71
C ILE A 210 11.21 -1.73 -15.84
N LYS A 211 10.89 -2.98 -16.16
CA LYS A 211 11.37 -3.66 -17.36
C LYS A 211 10.59 -3.13 -18.56
N VAL A 212 11.29 -2.81 -19.65
CA VAL A 212 10.72 -2.35 -20.91
C VAL A 212 11.26 -3.20 -22.04
N ASN A 213 10.42 -3.53 -23.00
CA ASN A 213 10.79 -4.17 -24.25
C ASN A 213 9.83 -3.70 -25.37
N ASP A 214 10.03 -4.15 -26.60
CA ASP A 214 9.13 -3.89 -27.73
C ASP A 214 8.83 -5.19 -28.48
N ARG A 215 7.55 -5.37 -28.85
CA ARG A 215 7.10 -6.58 -29.54
C ARG A 215 7.80 -6.79 -30.88
N ARG A 216 8.08 -5.72 -31.63
CA ARG A 216 8.77 -5.78 -32.93
C ARG A 216 10.24 -6.20 -32.77
N VAL A 217 10.86 -5.81 -31.65
CA VAL A 217 12.23 -6.25 -31.31
C VAL A 217 12.24 -7.74 -31.00
N LEU A 218 11.26 -8.25 -30.24
CA LEU A 218 11.12 -9.68 -29.96
C LEU A 218 10.88 -10.51 -31.23
N ASP A 219 9.91 -10.12 -32.04
CA ASP A 219 9.57 -10.84 -33.26
C ASP A 219 10.74 -10.81 -34.26
N GLY A 220 11.43 -9.67 -34.37
CA GLY A 220 12.63 -9.53 -35.18
C GLY A 220 13.80 -10.37 -34.67
N MET A 221 14.02 -10.44 -33.35
CA MET A 221 15.00 -11.30 -32.72
C MET A 221 14.72 -12.78 -33.02
N PHE A 222 13.47 -13.24 -32.89
CA PHE A 222 13.10 -14.61 -33.21
C PHE A 222 13.31 -14.97 -34.68
N ALA A 223 12.96 -14.06 -35.60
CA ALA A 223 13.21 -14.24 -37.02
C ALA A 223 14.71 -14.40 -37.32
N VAL A 224 15.54 -13.56 -36.71
CA VAL A 224 17.01 -13.59 -36.86
C VAL A 224 17.63 -14.84 -36.25
N CYS A 225 17.12 -15.31 -35.11
CA CYS A 225 17.58 -16.55 -34.48
C CYS A 225 17.18 -17.81 -35.28
N GLY A 226 16.21 -17.71 -36.20
CA GLY A 226 15.72 -18.82 -37.03
C GLY A 226 14.53 -19.57 -36.42
N VAL A 227 13.72 -18.90 -35.61
CA VAL A 227 12.46 -19.48 -35.11
C VAL A 227 11.43 -19.48 -36.25
N PRO A 228 10.64 -20.55 -36.44
CA PRO A 228 9.51 -20.52 -37.36
C PRO A 228 8.36 -19.64 -36.84
N GLU A 229 7.73 -18.84 -37.70
CA GLU A 229 6.61 -17.94 -37.34
C GLU A 229 5.46 -18.66 -36.61
N SER A 230 5.14 -19.89 -37.03
CA SER A 230 4.10 -20.72 -36.40
C SER A 230 4.37 -21.04 -34.93
N LYS A 231 5.63 -20.92 -34.47
CA LYS A 231 6.05 -21.20 -33.10
C LYS A 231 6.33 -19.95 -32.28
N PHE A 232 6.17 -18.73 -32.82
CA PHE A 232 6.51 -17.49 -32.11
C PHE A 232 5.79 -17.37 -30.76
N HIS A 233 4.47 -17.58 -30.74
CA HIS A 233 3.66 -17.52 -29.51
C HIS A 233 4.12 -18.57 -28.49
N ALA A 234 4.34 -19.80 -28.94
CA ALA A 234 4.82 -20.86 -28.09
C ALA A 234 6.19 -20.49 -27.49
N ILE A 235 7.14 -19.95 -28.26
CA ILE A 235 8.45 -19.56 -27.75
C ILE A 235 8.36 -18.37 -26.79
N CYS A 236 7.55 -17.35 -27.07
CA CYS A 236 7.26 -16.24 -26.15
C CYS A 236 6.80 -16.74 -24.78
N SER A 237 5.87 -17.71 -24.77
CA SER A 237 5.37 -18.36 -23.55
C SER A 237 6.43 -19.14 -22.78
N SER A 238 7.48 -19.66 -23.43
CA SER A 238 8.63 -20.24 -22.72
C SER A 238 9.51 -19.17 -22.10
N ILE A 239 9.77 -18.08 -22.82
CA ILE A 239 10.66 -16.99 -22.38
C ILE A 239 10.06 -16.23 -21.20
N ASP A 240 8.74 -16.01 -21.16
CA ASP A 240 8.04 -15.41 -20.00
C ASP A 240 8.29 -16.17 -18.69
N LYS A 241 8.61 -17.47 -18.76
CA LYS A 241 8.90 -18.27 -17.57
C LYS A 241 10.29 -18.01 -16.99
N LEU A 242 11.15 -17.25 -17.66
CA LEU A 242 12.51 -16.95 -17.18
C LEU A 242 12.54 -16.14 -15.89
N ASP A 243 11.48 -15.38 -15.60
CA ASP A 243 11.34 -14.70 -14.32
C ASP A 243 11.17 -15.68 -13.14
N LYS A 244 10.83 -16.95 -13.41
CA LYS A 244 10.53 -17.97 -12.39
C LYS A 244 11.43 -19.20 -12.45
N ILE A 245 11.92 -19.54 -13.63
CA ILE A 245 12.63 -20.78 -13.91
C ILE A 245 13.96 -20.45 -14.58
N SER A 246 14.98 -21.25 -14.34
CA SER A 246 16.32 -21.01 -14.90
C SER A 246 16.34 -21.10 -16.43
N TRP A 247 17.29 -20.41 -17.05
CA TRP A 247 17.52 -20.50 -18.50
C TRP A 247 17.70 -21.95 -18.99
N LYS A 248 18.34 -22.81 -18.19
CA LYS A 248 18.56 -24.22 -18.56
C LYS A 248 17.24 -24.98 -18.72
N ASP A 249 16.29 -24.72 -17.83
CA ASP A 249 14.98 -25.37 -17.86
C ASP A 249 14.11 -24.81 -18.98
N VAL A 250 14.15 -23.50 -19.22
CA VAL A 250 13.46 -22.85 -20.34
C VAL A 250 14.00 -23.34 -21.68
N ARG A 251 15.32 -23.45 -21.82
CA ARG A 251 15.97 -24.08 -22.98
C ARG A 251 15.51 -25.52 -23.17
N HIS A 252 15.47 -26.31 -22.11
CA HIS A 252 14.98 -27.69 -22.17
C HIS A 252 13.52 -27.75 -22.63
N GLU A 253 12.65 -26.86 -22.15
CA GLU A 253 11.26 -26.75 -22.60
C GLU A 253 11.14 -26.44 -24.10
N MET A 254 11.92 -25.46 -24.58
CA MET A 254 11.91 -25.05 -25.99
C MET A 254 12.36 -26.19 -26.93
N VAL A 255 13.40 -26.93 -26.53
CA VAL A 255 13.93 -28.03 -27.35
C VAL A 255 13.04 -29.27 -27.23
N ALA A 256 12.76 -29.74 -26.02
CA ALA A 256 12.12 -31.04 -25.79
C ALA A 256 10.60 -31.01 -26.03
N LYS A 257 9.90 -29.93 -25.63
CA LYS A 257 8.42 -29.85 -25.75
C LYS A 257 7.97 -29.10 -26.99
N LYS A 258 8.66 -28.01 -27.35
CA LYS A 258 8.27 -27.15 -28.47
C LYS A 258 8.99 -27.52 -29.78
N GLY A 259 9.94 -28.45 -29.73
CA GLY A 259 10.62 -29.00 -30.89
C GLY A 259 11.43 -27.94 -31.64
N LEU A 260 12.10 -27.06 -30.91
CA LEU A 260 13.04 -26.09 -31.47
C LEU A 260 14.44 -26.70 -31.57
N ALA A 261 15.19 -26.36 -32.62
CA ALA A 261 16.58 -26.83 -32.73
C ALA A 261 17.43 -26.27 -31.58
N PRO A 262 18.32 -27.06 -30.95
CA PRO A 262 19.15 -26.62 -29.84
C PRO A 262 19.96 -25.34 -30.15
N GLU A 263 20.50 -25.24 -31.37
CA GLU A 263 21.28 -24.10 -31.83
C GLU A 263 20.45 -22.80 -31.89
N VAL A 264 19.16 -22.90 -32.26
CA VAL A 264 18.24 -21.76 -32.27
C VAL A 264 17.96 -21.32 -30.83
N ALA A 265 17.74 -22.28 -29.92
CA ALA A 265 17.53 -21.99 -28.51
C ALA A 265 18.75 -21.32 -27.87
N ASP A 266 19.96 -21.75 -28.21
CA ASP A 266 21.21 -21.14 -27.72
C ASP A 266 21.35 -19.69 -28.21
N ARG A 267 21.10 -19.44 -29.51
CA ARG A 267 21.09 -18.07 -30.06
C ARG A 267 20.07 -17.14 -29.40
N ILE A 268 18.90 -17.66 -29.04
CA ILE A 268 17.91 -16.88 -28.26
C ILE A 268 18.46 -16.54 -26.89
N GLY A 269 19.19 -17.47 -26.27
CA GLY A 269 19.79 -17.28 -24.94
C GLY A 269 20.78 -16.12 -24.88
N ASP A 270 21.59 -15.96 -25.94
CA ASP A 270 22.55 -14.87 -26.05
C ASP A 270 21.87 -13.49 -25.92
N TYR A 271 20.66 -13.34 -26.47
CA TYR A 271 19.90 -12.08 -26.42
C TYR A 271 19.05 -11.94 -25.17
N VAL A 272 18.33 -12.99 -24.80
CA VAL A 272 17.34 -12.96 -23.72
C VAL A 272 17.97 -12.76 -22.34
N GLN A 273 19.27 -13.05 -22.19
CA GLN A 273 20.01 -12.79 -20.96
C GLN A 273 20.50 -11.34 -20.85
N CYS A 274 20.41 -10.54 -21.91
CA CYS A 274 20.83 -9.14 -21.92
C CYS A 274 19.74 -8.24 -21.31
N HIS A 275 20.13 -7.47 -20.29
CA HIS A 275 19.33 -6.40 -19.73
C HIS A 275 20.22 -5.19 -19.41
N GLY A 276 19.70 -3.97 -19.55
CA GLY A 276 20.49 -2.76 -19.37
C GLY A 276 19.71 -1.48 -19.57
N GLY A 277 20.42 -0.35 -19.68
CA GLY A 277 19.81 0.95 -19.97
C GLY A 277 19.89 1.32 -21.46
N VAL A 278 20.06 2.61 -21.72
CA VAL A 278 20.22 3.16 -23.09
C VAL A 278 21.41 2.55 -23.83
N SER A 279 22.50 2.24 -23.11
CA SER A 279 23.70 1.64 -23.70
C SER A 279 23.40 0.31 -24.39
N LEU A 280 22.52 -0.51 -23.82
CA LEU A 280 22.13 -1.78 -24.42
C LEU A 280 21.34 -1.57 -25.72
N VAL A 281 20.51 -0.52 -25.78
CA VAL A 281 19.80 -0.17 -27.02
C VAL A 281 20.80 0.19 -28.12
N GLU A 282 21.86 0.95 -27.80
CA GLU A 282 22.92 1.30 -28.74
C GLU A 282 23.77 0.09 -29.16
N GLU A 283 24.06 -0.83 -28.26
CA GLU A 283 24.74 -2.09 -28.56
C GLU A 283 23.90 -2.95 -29.52
N MET A 284 22.59 -3.06 -29.29
CA MET A 284 21.68 -3.80 -30.18
C MET A 284 21.56 -3.15 -31.56
N PHE A 285 21.69 -1.83 -31.65
CA PHE A 285 21.78 -1.11 -32.93
C PHE A 285 23.06 -1.44 -33.72
N GLN A 286 24.14 -1.84 -33.03
CA GLN A 286 25.39 -2.23 -33.66
C GLN A 286 25.45 -3.72 -34.00
N ASP A 287 24.52 -4.54 -33.49
CA ASP A 287 24.48 -5.96 -33.79
C ASP A 287 24.12 -6.17 -35.29
N PRO A 288 25.01 -6.78 -36.09
CA PRO A 288 24.79 -6.98 -37.52
C PRO A 288 23.62 -7.92 -37.82
N ARG A 289 23.21 -8.77 -36.87
CA ARG A 289 22.11 -9.73 -37.03
C ARG A 289 20.76 -9.05 -36.86
N ILE A 290 20.59 -8.24 -35.82
CA ILE A 290 19.35 -7.50 -35.55
C ILE A 290 19.15 -6.37 -36.57
N SER A 291 20.23 -5.69 -36.95
CA SER A 291 20.20 -4.56 -37.89
C SER A 291 19.68 -4.92 -39.29
N GLN A 292 19.69 -6.20 -39.67
CA GLN A 292 19.13 -6.67 -40.93
C GLN A 292 17.61 -6.73 -40.93
N ASN A 293 16.97 -6.77 -39.75
CA ASN A 293 15.52 -6.84 -39.63
C ASN A 293 14.92 -5.43 -39.48
N LYS A 294 14.10 -5.04 -40.46
CA LYS A 294 13.46 -3.72 -40.48
C LYS A 294 12.55 -3.47 -39.26
N GLN A 295 11.80 -4.47 -38.82
CA GLN A 295 10.88 -4.33 -37.69
C GLN A 295 11.64 -4.11 -36.38
N ALA A 296 12.71 -4.87 -36.17
CA ALA A 296 13.56 -4.70 -34.99
C ALA A 296 14.22 -3.31 -34.97
N LEU A 297 14.68 -2.82 -36.13
CA LEU A 297 15.30 -1.50 -36.25
C LEU A 297 14.32 -0.36 -35.91
N GLU A 298 13.06 -0.46 -36.38
CA GLU A 298 12.00 0.49 -36.01
C GLU A 298 11.71 0.45 -34.50
N GLY A 299 11.60 -0.74 -33.92
CA GLY A 299 11.39 -0.91 -32.48
C GLY A 299 12.54 -0.37 -31.63
N LEU A 300 13.80 -0.61 -32.02
CA LEU A 300 14.98 -0.05 -31.35
C LEU A 300 15.02 1.49 -31.49
N GLY A 301 14.61 2.03 -32.63
CA GLY A 301 14.50 3.48 -32.85
C GLY A 301 13.50 4.15 -31.91
N ASP A 302 12.34 3.53 -31.76
CA ASP A 302 11.31 3.96 -30.83
C ASP A 302 11.79 3.85 -29.37
N LEU A 303 12.49 2.77 -28.99
CA LEU A 303 13.08 2.64 -27.66
C LEU A 303 14.14 3.71 -27.38
N LYS A 304 14.99 4.05 -28.35
CA LYS A 304 15.97 5.13 -28.21
C LYS A 304 15.28 6.46 -27.92
N LEU A 305 14.26 6.81 -28.73
CA LEU A 305 13.48 8.03 -28.53
C LEU A 305 12.75 8.04 -27.18
N LEU A 306 12.22 6.89 -26.76
CA LEU A 306 11.61 6.71 -25.44
C LEU A 306 12.60 7.03 -24.32
N PHE A 307 13.82 6.50 -24.36
CA PHE A 307 14.84 6.78 -23.35
C PHE A 307 15.26 8.26 -23.30
N GLU A 308 15.27 8.96 -24.43
CA GLU A 308 15.48 10.42 -24.47
C GLU A 308 14.38 11.15 -23.68
N TYR A 309 13.11 10.82 -23.91
CA TYR A 309 11.97 11.41 -23.18
C TYR A 309 11.97 11.04 -21.70
N LEU A 310 12.31 9.80 -21.35
CA LEU A 310 12.40 9.34 -19.96
C LEU A 310 13.53 10.04 -19.18
N THR A 311 14.61 10.39 -19.87
CA THR A 311 15.70 11.20 -19.30
C THR A 311 15.20 12.61 -18.99
N LEU A 312 14.43 13.22 -19.89
CA LEU A 312 13.80 14.53 -19.64
C LEU A 312 12.80 14.50 -18.48
N PHE A 313 12.08 13.38 -18.30
CA PHE A 313 11.17 13.17 -17.18
C PHE A 313 11.86 12.80 -15.85
N GLY A 314 13.19 12.61 -15.87
CA GLY A 314 13.99 12.27 -14.70
C GLY A 314 13.69 10.88 -14.14
N VAL A 315 13.31 9.91 -14.98
CA VAL A 315 12.93 8.55 -14.55
C VAL A 315 13.73 7.44 -15.24
N ALA A 316 14.69 7.78 -16.11
CA ALA A 316 15.47 6.81 -16.86
C ALA A 316 16.23 5.79 -15.98
N GLU A 317 16.68 6.19 -14.78
CA GLU A 317 17.37 5.31 -13.83
C GLU A 317 16.51 4.16 -13.29
N LYS A 318 15.17 4.29 -13.37
CA LYS A 318 14.23 3.26 -12.90
C LYS A 318 13.82 2.29 -14.00
N ILE A 319 14.37 2.45 -15.20
CA ILE A 319 13.93 1.75 -16.40
C ILE A 319 15.07 0.89 -16.93
N SER A 320 14.79 -0.40 -17.10
CA SER A 320 15.70 -1.37 -17.68
C SER A 320 15.10 -1.90 -18.97
N PHE A 321 15.82 -1.75 -20.08
CA PHE A 321 15.56 -2.50 -21.29
C PHE A 321 15.93 -3.96 -21.04
N ASP A 322 14.97 -4.88 -21.20
CA ASP A 322 15.13 -6.30 -20.88
C ASP A 322 14.48 -7.15 -21.97
N LEU A 323 15.29 -7.91 -22.71
CA LEU A 323 14.83 -8.74 -23.82
C LEU A 323 14.11 -10.01 -23.35
N SER A 324 14.22 -10.38 -22.08
CA SER A 324 13.45 -11.49 -21.49
C SER A 324 11.98 -11.16 -21.28
N LEU A 325 11.61 -9.88 -21.28
CA LEU A 325 10.24 -9.45 -21.16
C LEU A 325 9.49 -9.76 -22.45
N ALA A 326 8.91 -10.95 -22.55
CA ALA A 326 8.01 -11.37 -23.63
C ALA A 326 6.53 -11.37 -23.20
N ARG A 327 6.27 -10.90 -21.98
CA ARG A 327 4.96 -10.91 -21.33
C ARG A 327 4.00 -9.93 -22.00
N GLY A 328 2.84 -10.42 -22.39
CA GLY A 328 1.79 -9.57 -22.93
C GLY A 328 0.59 -10.38 -23.39
N LEU A 329 -0.59 -9.78 -23.30
CA LEU A 329 -1.75 -10.26 -24.03
C LEU A 329 -1.45 -10.08 -25.52
N ASP A 330 -1.94 -10.99 -26.37
CA ASP A 330 -1.59 -11.08 -27.80
C ASP A 330 -1.89 -9.80 -28.60
N TYR A 331 -2.59 -8.83 -28.01
CA TYR A 331 -2.95 -7.56 -28.63
C TYR A 331 -1.85 -6.49 -28.65
N TYR A 332 -0.71 -6.69 -27.97
CA TYR A 332 0.36 -5.68 -27.98
C TYR A 332 1.10 -5.65 -29.33
N THR A 333 1.37 -4.43 -29.82
CA THR A 333 1.96 -4.18 -31.15
C THR A 333 3.29 -3.43 -31.10
N GLY A 334 3.61 -2.79 -29.98
CA GLY A 334 4.82 -1.98 -29.80
C GLY A 334 5.46 -2.20 -28.44
N VAL A 335 5.73 -1.11 -27.71
CA VAL A 335 6.33 -1.21 -26.37
C VAL A 335 5.49 -1.99 -25.40
N ILE A 336 6.16 -2.76 -24.55
CA ILE A 336 5.61 -3.51 -23.44
C ILE A 336 6.47 -3.22 -22.21
N TYR A 337 5.82 -3.16 -21.05
CA TYR A 337 6.53 -2.88 -19.81
C TYR A 337 5.88 -3.52 -18.60
N GLU A 338 6.73 -3.86 -17.63
CA GLU A 338 6.35 -4.52 -16.39
C GLU A 338 7.16 -3.94 -15.23
N ALA A 339 6.47 -3.46 -14.20
CA ALA A 339 7.09 -2.92 -13.00
C ALA A 339 7.15 -3.98 -11.90
N MET A 340 8.33 -4.15 -11.32
CA MET A 340 8.60 -5.09 -10.24
C MET A 340 9.19 -4.36 -9.05
N LEU A 341 8.87 -4.84 -7.86
CA LEU A 341 9.43 -4.31 -6.63
C LEU A 341 10.76 -5.02 -6.35
N LEU A 342 11.79 -4.24 -6.03
CA LEU A 342 13.08 -4.76 -5.64
C LEU A 342 13.05 -5.08 -4.14
N GLN A 343 13.52 -6.27 -3.77
CA GLN A 343 13.63 -6.64 -2.37
C GLN A 343 14.79 -5.86 -1.72
N THR A 344 14.54 -5.26 -0.56
CA THR A 344 15.62 -4.70 0.26
C THR A 344 16.40 -5.81 0.95
N PRO A 345 17.75 -5.73 1.06
CA PRO A 345 18.59 -6.77 1.69
C PRO A 345 18.17 -7.17 3.11
N ALA A 346 17.57 -6.25 3.88
CA ALA A 346 17.08 -6.50 5.23
C ALA A 346 15.85 -7.44 5.30
N GLN A 347 15.22 -7.77 4.18
CA GLN A 347 14.08 -8.69 4.07
C GLN A 347 14.49 -10.06 3.52
N ALA A 348 15.78 -10.31 3.29
CA ALA A 348 16.30 -11.58 2.76
C ALA A 348 16.42 -12.69 3.83
N GLU A 349 16.28 -12.36 5.12
CA GLU A 349 16.31 -13.31 6.23
C GLU A 349 14.93 -13.92 6.55
N GLU A 350 13.83 -13.25 6.17
CA GLU A 350 12.48 -13.83 6.18
C GLU A 350 12.19 -14.48 4.81
N GLU A 351 11.31 -15.49 4.76
CA GLU A 351 11.01 -16.19 3.49
C GLU A 351 10.81 -15.18 2.35
N PRO A 352 11.54 -15.33 1.22
CA PRO A 352 11.48 -14.36 0.14
C PRO A 352 10.06 -14.35 -0.43
N LEU A 353 9.26 -13.38 -0.02
CA LEU A 353 8.06 -12.98 -0.74
C LEU A 353 8.55 -12.53 -2.11
N ASN A 354 8.57 -13.43 -3.09
CA ASN A 354 8.92 -13.10 -4.46
C ASN A 354 7.86 -12.12 -4.98
N VAL A 355 8.16 -10.83 -4.84
CA VAL A 355 7.28 -9.73 -5.21
C VAL A 355 7.40 -9.51 -6.71
N GLY A 356 6.86 -10.45 -7.49
CA GLY A 356 6.65 -10.26 -8.92
C GLY A 356 5.83 -9.00 -9.25
N SER A 357 5.47 -8.85 -10.51
CA SER A 357 4.91 -7.60 -11.04
C SER A 357 3.74 -6.97 -10.29
N VAL A 358 3.83 -5.65 -10.14
CA VAL A 358 2.86 -4.74 -9.52
C VAL A 358 2.16 -3.82 -10.52
N ALA A 359 2.76 -3.60 -11.69
CA ALA A 359 2.12 -2.86 -12.78
C ALA A 359 2.61 -3.42 -14.12
N ALA A 360 1.76 -3.35 -15.13
CA ALA A 360 2.12 -3.77 -16.48
C ALA A 360 1.38 -2.93 -17.52
N GLY A 361 1.86 -2.90 -18.75
CA GLY A 361 1.19 -2.21 -19.83
C GLY A 361 1.96 -2.26 -21.14
N GLY A 362 1.49 -1.49 -22.10
CA GLY A 362 2.11 -1.41 -23.42
C GLY A 362 1.21 -0.76 -24.46
N ARG A 363 1.69 -0.78 -25.71
CA ARG A 363 1.03 -0.24 -26.91
C ARG A 363 0.30 -1.33 -27.69
N TYR A 364 -0.95 -1.08 -28.06
CA TYR A 364 -1.87 -2.04 -28.67
C TYR A 364 -2.73 -1.42 -29.79
N ASP A 365 -2.12 -1.05 -30.90
CA ASP A 365 -2.76 -0.20 -31.91
C ASP A 365 -3.86 -0.91 -32.74
N GLY A 366 -3.84 -2.24 -32.77
CA GLY A 366 -4.78 -3.05 -33.56
C GLY A 366 -6.09 -3.41 -32.86
N LEU A 367 -6.18 -3.27 -31.53
CA LEU A 367 -7.31 -3.81 -30.76
C LEU A 367 -8.64 -3.13 -31.09
N VAL A 368 -8.63 -1.81 -31.27
CA VAL A 368 -9.85 -1.04 -31.58
C VAL A 368 -10.38 -1.39 -32.98
N GLY A 369 -9.47 -1.63 -33.94
CA GLY A 369 -9.84 -2.00 -35.31
C GLY A 369 -10.59 -3.33 -35.39
N MET A 370 -10.41 -4.22 -34.40
CA MET A 370 -11.17 -5.47 -34.31
C MET A 370 -12.65 -5.28 -33.96
N PHE A 371 -13.04 -4.11 -33.41
CA PHE A 371 -14.41 -3.79 -33.02
C PHE A 371 -15.09 -2.79 -33.97
N ASP A 372 -14.33 -2.04 -34.77
CA ASP A 372 -14.89 -1.17 -35.79
C ASP A 372 -15.30 -2.00 -37.01
N PRO A 373 -16.58 -1.99 -37.46
CA PRO A 373 -17.00 -2.66 -38.69
C PRO A 373 -16.22 -2.25 -39.93
N LYS A 374 -15.59 -1.06 -39.93
CA LYS A 374 -14.76 -0.55 -41.03
C LYS A 374 -13.27 -0.85 -40.84
N GLY A 375 -12.87 -1.46 -39.74
CA GLY A 375 -11.48 -1.78 -39.43
C GLY A 375 -10.58 -0.56 -39.22
N HIS A 376 -11.12 0.59 -38.79
CA HIS A 376 -10.25 1.73 -38.49
C HIS A 376 -9.47 1.47 -37.20
N ASN A 377 -8.15 1.46 -37.32
CA ASN A 377 -7.27 1.38 -36.17
C ASN A 377 -7.23 2.72 -35.44
N VAL A 378 -7.27 2.65 -34.11
CA VAL A 378 -7.03 3.78 -33.21
C VAL A 378 -5.83 3.37 -32.36
N PRO A 379 -4.65 4.00 -32.57
CA PRO A 379 -3.47 3.70 -31.77
C PRO A 379 -3.76 3.91 -30.29
N CYS A 380 -3.34 2.97 -29.45
CA CYS A 380 -3.61 2.98 -28.02
C CYS A 380 -2.37 2.56 -27.24
N VAL A 381 -2.09 3.25 -26.15
CA VAL A 381 -1.06 2.87 -25.18
C VAL A 381 -1.60 3.06 -23.78
N GLY A 382 -1.27 2.15 -22.87
CA GLY A 382 -1.74 2.27 -21.50
C GLY A 382 -1.06 1.33 -20.51
N LEU A 383 -1.51 1.44 -19.27
CA LEU A 383 -0.95 0.76 -18.12
C LEU A 383 -2.08 0.30 -17.20
N SER A 384 -1.82 -0.78 -16.47
CA SER A 384 -2.68 -1.34 -15.43
C SER A 384 -1.87 -1.47 -14.15
N ILE A 385 -2.34 -0.87 -13.06
CA ILE A 385 -1.78 -1.05 -11.72
C ILE A 385 -2.48 -2.21 -11.01
N GLY A 386 -1.70 -3.20 -10.56
CA GLY A 386 -2.13 -4.34 -9.76
C GLY A 386 -2.36 -3.96 -8.31
N VAL A 387 -3.47 -3.26 -8.03
CA VAL A 387 -3.81 -2.74 -6.69
C VAL A 387 -3.83 -3.83 -5.63
N GLU A 388 -4.33 -5.02 -5.97
CA GLU A 388 -4.48 -6.14 -5.01
C GLU A 388 -3.13 -6.65 -4.47
N ARG A 389 -2.07 -6.58 -5.30
CA ARG A 389 -0.72 -6.96 -4.91
C ARG A 389 -0.09 -5.90 -4.01
N ILE A 390 -0.20 -4.63 -4.41
CA ILE A 390 0.23 -3.47 -3.62
C ILE A 390 -0.45 -3.50 -2.25
N PHE A 391 -1.76 -3.77 -2.25
CA PHE A 391 -2.57 -3.88 -1.05
C PHE A 391 -2.04 -4.96 -0.10
N SER A 392 -1.75 -6.17 -0.60
CA SER A 392 -1.20 -7.26 0.22
C SER A 392 0.14 -6.89 0.87
N ILE A 393 1.00 -6.18 0.15
CA ILE A 393 2.31 -5.72 0.64
C ILE A 393 2.13 -4.66 1.73
N MET A 394 1.26 -3.68 1.51
CA MET A 394 0.95 -2.66 2.50
C MET A 394 0.31 -3.26 3.76
N GLU A 395 -0.61 -4.22 3.60
CA GLU A 395 -1.23 -4.93 4.72
C GLU A 395 -0.19 -5.69 5.55
N HIS A 396 0.74 -6.40 4.90
CA HIS A 396 1.82 -7.10 5.59
C HIS A 396 2.70 -6.12 6.37
N ARG A 397 3.15 -5.04 5.72
CA ARG A 397 3.95 -3.99 6.35
C ARG A 397 3.26 -3.41 7.58
N MET A 398 1.96 -3.12 7.49
CA MET A 398 1.20 -2.56 8.61
C MET A 398 1.05 -3.53 9.78
N LYS A 399 0.90 -4.83 9.52
CA LYS A 399 0.89 -5.86 10.57
C LYS A 399 2.23 -5.92 11.30
N THR A 400 3.35 -5.79 10.57
CA THR A 400 4.70 -5.79 11.16
C THR A 400 4.96 -4.57 12.04
N PHE A 401 4.54 -3.36 11.61
CA PHE A 401 4.75 -2.12 12.37
C PHE A 401 3.71 -1.84 13.47
N GLY A 402 2.62 -2.62 13.52
CA GLY A 402 1.61 -2.50 14.57
C GLY A 402 0.83 -1.18 14.57
N GLU A 403 0.74 -0.49 13.43
CA GLU A 403 0.01 0.78 13.32
C GLU A 403 -1.51 0.54 13.46
N LYS A 404 -2.15 1.25 14.41
CA LYS A 404 -3.60 1.24 14.55
C LYS A 404 -4.23 2.10 13.46
N ILE A 405 -4.89 1.45 12.50
CA ILE A 405 -5.62 2.11 11.42
C ILE A 405 -7.02 2.47 11.93
N ARG A 406 -7.39 3.73 11.78
CA ARG A 406 -8.75 4.18 12.06
C ARG A 406 -9.67 3.76 10.92
N THR A 407 -10.75 3.03 11.23
CA THR A 407 -11.72 2.54 10.25
C THR A 407 -12.85 3.52 9.95
N THR A 408 -12.98 4.56 10.77
CA THR A 408 -13.99 5.61 10.62
C THR A 408 -13.31 6.97 10.52
N GLU A 409 -14.04 7.95 9.98
CA GLU A 409 -13.56 9.33 9.87
C GLU A 409 -14.18 10.24 10.93
N THR A 410 -14.76 9.66 11.97
CA THR A 410 -15.49 10.35 13.02
C THR A 410 -14.57 11.32 13.75
N GLN A 411 -14.95 12.59 13.71
CA GLN A 411 -14.19 13.69 14.30
C GLN A 411 -14.61 13.93 15.74
N VAL A 412 -15.91 13.83 16.02
CA VAL A 412 -16.49 14.20 17.32
C VAL A 412 -17.46 13.13 17.80
N PHE A 413 -17.39 12.77 19.08
CA PHE A 413 -18.35 11.89 19.72
C PHE A 413 -19.22 12.66 20.72
N VAL A 414 -20.54 12.57 20.61
CA VAL A 414 -21.48 13.22 21.53
C VAL A 414 -21.78 12.29 22.72
N ALA A 415 -21.32 12.71 23.90
CA ALA A 415 -21.45 11.98 25.14
C ALA A 415 -22.25 12.74 26.21
N THR A 416 -22.77 11.99 27.18
CA THR A 416 -23.37 12.55 28.39
C THR A 416 -23.11 11.62 29.57
N PRO A 417 -22.82 12.15 30.78
CA PRO A 417 -22.77 11.37 32.00
C PRO A 417 -24.15 11.19 32.66
N GLN A 418 -25.16 11.95 32.22
CA GLN A 418 -26.47 12.05 32.88
C GLN A 418 -27.53 11.16 32.21
N LYS A 419 -28.58 10.84 32.97
CA LYS A 419 -29.72 10.06 32.49
C LYS A 419 -30.75 10.97 31.82
N ASN A 420 -31.54 10.44 30.89
CA ASN A 420 -32.60 11.13 30.13
C ASN A 420 -32.12 12.23 29.17
N PHE A 421 -30.85 12.18 28.75
CA PHE A 421 -30.24 13.15 27.82
C PHE A 421 -30.26 12.73 26.35
N LEU A 422 -31.05 11.72 25.98
CA LEU A 422 -31.07 11.24 24.59
C LEU A 422 -31.57 12.32 23.62
N GLN A 423 -32.65 13.04 23.97
CA GLN A 423 -33.23 14.06 23.10
C GLN A 423 -32.24 15.19 22.79
N GLU A 424 -31.53 15.67 23.81
CA GLU A 424 -30.52 16.73 23.64
C GLU A 424 -29.30 16.24 22.83
N ARG A 425 -28.86 14.99 23.04
CA ARG A 425 -27.81 14.40 22.19
C ARG A 425 -28.24 14.26 20.73
N LEU A 426 -29.50 13.90 20.48
CA LEU A 426 -30.05 13.79 19.12
C LEU A 426 -30.18 15.16 18.45
N LYS A 427 -30.54 16.22 19.19
CA LYS A 427 -30.52 17.59 18.66
C LYS A 427 -29.11 18.03 18.30
N LEU A 428 -28.16 17.87 19.23
CA LEU A 428 -26.79 18.31 19.00
C LEU A 428 -26.12 17.54 17.85
N ILE A 429 -26.31 16.22 17.77
CA ILE A 429 -25.70 15.45 16.69
C ILE A 429 -26.28 15.84 15.32
N ALA A 430 -27.57 16.17 15.25
CA ALA A 430 -28.19 16.67 14.03
C ALA A 430 -27.60 18.02 13.62
N GLU A 431 -27.42 18.96 14.56
CA GLU A 431 -26.74 20.24 14.29
C GLU A 431 -25.30 20.05 13.80
N LEU A 432 -24.56 19.08 14.37
CA LEU A 432 -23.22 18.75 13.92
C LEU A 432 -23.21 18.17 12.49
N TRP A 433 -24.16 17.28 12.18
CA TRP A 433 -24.31 16.73 10.82
C TRP A 433 -24.72 17.81 9.81
N ASP A 434 -25.65 18.70 10.16
CA ASP A 434 -26.08 19.82 9.33
C ASP A 434 -24.93 20.81 9.06
N ALA A 435 -23.97 20.91 9.98
CA ALA A 435 -22.73 21.67 9.82
C ALA A 435 -21.63 20.92 9.02
N GLY A 436 -21.90 19.69 8.56
CA GLY A 436 -20.94 18.85 7.83
C GLY A 436 -19.85 18.22 8.71
N ILE A 437 -20.02 18.21 10.04
CA ILE A 437 -19.09 17.60 10.98
C ILE A 437 -19.39 16.11 11.13
N LYS A 438 -18.36 15.27 11.02
CA LYS A 438 -18.48 13.81 11.16
C LYS A 438 -18.63 13.46 12.64
N ALA A 439 -19.87 13.32 13.11
CA ALA A 439 -20.19 13.09 14.52
C ALA A 439 -20.93 11.76 14.77
N GLU A 440 -20.71 11.15 15.93
CA GLU A 440 -21.39 9.93 16.38
C GLU A 440 -21.89 10.02 17.82
N LEU A 441 -22.85 9.17 18.19
CA LEU A 441 -23.29 8.96 19.57
C LEU A 441 -23.55 7.47 19.83
N LEU A 442 -23.55 7.07 21.11
CA LEU A 442 -23.93 5.70 21.46
C LEU A 442 -25.46 5.54 21.43
N TYR A 443 -25.94 4.53 20.70
CA TYR A 443 -27.36 4.13 20.60
C TYR A 443 -27.89 3.47 21.88
N LYS A 444 -27.82 4.21 22.99
CA LYS A 444 -28.39 3.85 24.29
C LYS A 444 -29.06 5.07 24.89
N ASN A 445 -30.19 4.88 25.56
CA ASN A 445 -30.87 5.99 26.24
C ASN A 445 -29.98 6.61 27.32
N ASN A 446 -29.36 5.77 28.15
CA ASN A 446 -28.58 6.17 29.32
C ASN A 446 -27.18 5.50 29.32
N PRO A 447 -26.24 5.95 28.47
CA PRO A 447 -24.90 5.37 28.41
C PRO A 447 -24.04 5.81 29.61
N LYS A 448 -23.18 4.92 30.12
CA LYS A 448 -22.14 5.30 31.10
C LYS A 448 -21.05 6.10 30.41
N LEU A 449 -20.54 7.16 31.05
CA LEU A 449 -19.47 8.00 30.46
C LEU A 449 -18.20 7.19 30.16
N LEU A 450 -17.79 6.31 31.06
CA LEU A 450 -16.60 5.47 30.87
C LEU A 450 -16.70 4.59 29.62
N THR A 451 -17.86 3.99 29.35
CA THR A 451 -18.11 3.18 28.16
C THR A 451 -18.03 4.01 26.88
N GLN A 452 -18.48 5.26 26.93
CA GLN A 452 -18.40 6.20 25.80
C GLN A 452 -16.96 6.60 25.52
N LEU A 453 -16.18 6.94 26.55
CA LEU A 453 -14.76 7.27 26.41
C LEU A 453 -13.95 6.08 25.88
N HIS A 454 -14.21 4.87 26.41
CA HIS A 454 -13.54 3.67 25.94
C HIS A 454 -13.90 3.33 24.48
N TYR A 455 -15.14 3.58 24.07
CA TYR A 455 -15.53 3.48 22.66
C TYR A 455 -14.71 4.44 21.78
N CYS A 456 -14.52 5.70 22.23
CA CYS A 456 -13.72 6.68 21.50
C CYS A 456 -12.24 6.28 21.42
N GLU A 457 -11.67 5.74 22.50
CA GLU A 457 -10.29 5.22 22.53
C GLU A 457 -10.11 4.04 21.56
N ASN A 458 -11.07 3.10 21.54
CA ASN A 458 -11.02 1.93 20.67
C ASN A 458 -11.20 2.28 19.19
N MET A 459 -12.08 3.24 18.90
CA MET A 459 -12.35 3.71 17.53
C MET A 459 -11.40 4.81 17.07
N GLY A 460 -10.50 5.32 17.94
CA GLY A 460 -9.57 6.39 17.61
C GLY A 460 -10.22 7.74 17.32
N ILE A 461 -11.36 8.03 17.95
CA ILE A 461 -12.07 9.31 17.79
C ILE A 461 -11.33 10.39 18.59
N PRO A 462 -10.96 11.54 17.99
CA PRO A 462 -10.07 12.50 18.64
C PRO A 462 -10.78 13.38 19.69
N LEU A 463 -12.05 13.70 19.49
CA LEU A 463 -12.79 14.66 20.31
C LEU A 463 -14.11 14.07 20.85
N VAL A 464 -14.44 14.44 22.08
CA VAL A 464 -15.71 14.11 22.73
C VAL A 464 -16.39 15.40 23.19
N VAL A 465 -17.62 15.62 22.75
CA VAL A 465 -18.48 16.70 23.24
C VAL A 465 -19.38 16.14 24.34
N ILE A 466 -19.24 16.67 25.54
CA ILE A 466 -19.98 16.23 26.73
C ILE A 466 -21.08 17.24 27.06
N ILE A 467 -22.33 16.75 27.10
CA ILE A 467 -23.52 17.53 27.45
C ILE A 467 -24.02 17.13 28.85
N GLY A 468 -24.40 18.11 29.67
CA GLY A 468 -25.11 17.94 30.93
C GLY A 468 -26.07 19.09 31.23
N GLU A 469 -26.83 18.99 32.32
CA GLU A 469 -27.85 19.96 32.73
C GLU A 469 -27.29 21.37 32.98
N GLN A 470 -26.10 21.48 33.57
CA GLN A 470 -25.49 22.79 33.86
C GLN A 470 -25.05 23.45 32.55
N GLU A 471 -24.41 22.67 31.68
CA GLU A 471 -23.92 23.10 30.38
C GLU A 471 -25.07 23.56 29.48
N LEU A 472 -26.19 22.83 29.48
CA LEU A 472 -27.38 23.19 28.72
C LEU A 472 -28.02 24.50 29.22
N LYS A 473 -28.07 24.71 30.55
CA LYS A 473 -28.57 25.96 31.16
C LYS A 473 -27.68 27.16 30.84
N GLU A 474 -26.37 26.95 30.82
CA GLU A 474 -25.36 27.97 30.51
C GLU A 474 -25.20 28.19 29.00
N GLY A 475 -25.76 27.32 28.15
CA GLY A 475 -25.60 27.38 26.69
C GLY A 475 -24.17 27.06 26.23
N VAL A 476 -23.42 26.28 27.00
CA VAL A 476 -22.04 25.88 26.72
C VAL A 476 -21.96 24.37 26.49
N ILE A 477 -20.87 23.91 25.87
CA ILE A 477 -20.56 22.49 25.72
C ILE A 477 -19.15 22.22 26.24
N LYS A 478 -18.93 21.03 26.81
CA LYS A 478 -17.59 20.60 27.21
C LYS A 478 -16.94 19.86 26.06
N LEU A 479 -15.81 20.35 25.58
CA LEU A 479 -15.01 19.65 24.58
C LEU A 479 -13.84 18.96 25.29
N ARG A 480 -13.72 17.65 25.12
CA ARG A 480 -12.64 16.84 25.67
C ARG A 480 -11.82 16.22 24.54
N SER A 481 -10.50 16.39 24.61
CA SER A 481 -9.58 15.61 23.78
C SER A 481 -9.43 14.20 24.34
N VAL A 482 -9.56 13.17 23.51
CA VAL A 482 -9.39 11.78 23.94
C VAL A 482 -7.91 11.47 24.22
N ALA A 483 -7.01 12.02 23.39
CA ALA A 483 -5.58 11.79 23.51
C ALA A 483 -4.94 12.54 24.69
N SER A 484 -5.17 13.86 24.80
CA SER A 484 -4.59 14.65 25.90
C SER A 484 -5.37 14.54 27.21
N ARG A 485 -6.63 14.06 27.15
CA ARG A 485 -7.59 14.03 28.27
C ARG A 485 -7.92 15.41 28.85
N GLU A 486 -7.52 16.48 28.17
CA GLU A 486 -7.83 17.85 28.57
C GLU A 486 -9.28 18.19 28.23
N GLU A 487 -9.94 18.90 29.16
CA GLU A 487 -11.32 19.36 29.02
C GLU A 487 -11.34 20.88 28.93
N THR A 488 -11.93 21.41 27.86
CA THR A 488 -12.09 22.85 27.65
C THR A 488 -13.58 23.19 27.71
N LYS A 489 -13.96 24.06 28.66
CA LYS A 489 -15.34 24.60 28.76
C LYS A 489 -15.53 25.89 27.96
N ASN A 490 -14.44 26.53 27.58
CA ASN A 490 -14.43 27.88 27.06
C ASN A 490 -14.04 27.89 25.59
N LEU A 491 -14.98 28.28 24.72
CA LEU A 491 -14.74 28.58 23.31
C LEU A 491 -14.86 30.09 23.07
N ASP A 492 -14.27 30.91 23.93
CA ASP A 492 -13.99 32.32 23.61
C ASP A 492 -12.81 32.41 22.63
N PHE A 493 -12.99 31.86 21.43
CA PHE A 493 -12.08 32.09 20.29
C PHE A 493 -12.30 33.47 19.65
N ARG A 494 -13.31 34.23 20.09
CA ARG A 494 -13.51 35.62 19.68
C ARG A 494 -12.97 36.53 20.77
N ARG A 495 -11.66 36.81 20.75
CA ARG A 495 -11.04 37.87 21.55
C ARG A 495 -11.82 39.17 21.33
N LYS A 496 -12.73 39.52 22.25
CA LYS A 496 -13.24 40.88 22.36
C LYS A 496 -12.14 41.68 23.03
N TRP A 497 -11.64 42.70 22.34
CA TRP A 497 -10.76 43.70 22.92
C TRP A 497 -11.51 44.39 24.07
N ASP A 498 -11.08 44.16 25.30
CA ASP A 498 -11.61 44.86 26.47
C ASP A 498 -10.79 46.13 26.73
N LYS A 499 -11.36 47.29 26.41
CA LYS A 499 -10.63 48.56 26.34
C LYS A 499 -10.01 48.95 27.69
N ASP A 500 -10.72 48.66 28.78
CA ASP A 500 -10.32 49.01 30.15
C ASP A 500 -9.16 48.15 30.66
N GLU A 501 -9.09 46.88 30.23
CA GLU A 501 -7.99 45.97 30.58
C GLU A 501 -6.69 46.41 29.89
N TYR A 502 -6.77 46.76 28.60
CA TYR A 502 -5.62 47.21 27.84
C TYR A 502 -5.15 48.61 28.24
N GLU A 503 -6.05 49.49 28.71
CA GLU A 503 -5.70 50.82 29.23
C GLU A 503 -4.92 50.69 30.56
N LYS A 504 -5.37 49.82 31.47
CA LYS A 504 -4.61 49.49 32.70
C LYS A 504 -3.24 48.86 32.38
N LEU A 505 -3.18 48.00 31.38
CA LEU A 505 -1.92 47.36 30.98
C LEU A 505 -0.96 48.34 30.30
N ALA A 506 -1.49 49.38 29.63
CA ALA A 506 -0.71 50.47 29.05
C ALA A 506 -0.19 51.43 30.12
N GLU A 507 -1.00 51.79 31.11
CA GLU A 507 -0.57 52.57 32.27
C GLU A 507 0.55 51.85 33.04
N LYS A 508 0.41 50.54 33.24
CA LYS A 508 1.43 49.72 33.91
C LYS A 508 2.76 49.71 33.16
N ARG A 509 2.72 49.69 31.83
CA ARG A 509 3.93 49.82 31.00
C ARG A 509 4.54 51.22 31.09
N LEU A 510 3.72 52.27 31.09
CA LEU A 510 4.20 53.64 31.23
C LEU A 510 4.84 53.90 32.60
N THR A 511 4.32 53.29 33.67
CA THR A 511 4.94 53.35 35.01
C THR A 511 6.25 52.58 35.04
N GLU A 512 6.30 51.37 34.48
CA GLU A 512 7.55 50.58 34.40
C GLU A 512 8.62 51.23 33.52
N GLU A 513 8.23 51.96 32.46
CA GLU A 513 9.15 52.73 31.62
C GLU A 513 9.65 54.01 32.31
N ARG A 514 8.84 54.65 33.14
CA ARG A 514 9.27 55.79 33.97
C ARG A 514 10.25 55.34 35.05
N GLU A 515 9.98 54.22 35.74
CA GLU A 515 10.88 53.66 36.75
C GLU A 515 12.23 53.22 36.16
N LYS A 516 12.27 52.79 34.88
CA LYS A 516 13.52 52.45 34.19
C LYS A 516 14.36 53.65 33.75
N LYS A 517 13.79 54.86 33.65
CA LYS A 517 14.52 56.07 33.21
C LYS A 517 15.35 56.73 34.33
N ASP A 518 15.04 56.46 35.59
CA ASP A 518 15.76 57.02 36.75
C ASP A 518 16.83 56.08 37.35
N GLY A 519 17.07 54.92 36.72
CA GLY A 519 18.13 53.97 37.11
C GLY A 519 19.38 54.09 36.23
N LYS A 520 20.58 54.20 36.85
CA LYS A 520 21.89 54.20 36.17
C LYS A 520 22.03 53.07 35.12
N PRO A 521 22.70 53.31 33.98
CA PRO A 521 22.79 52.34 32.89
C PRO A 521 23.54 51.06 33.34
N VAL A 522 22.84 49.92 33.27
CA VAL A 522 23.42 48.59 33.51
C VAL A 522 24.27 48.21 32.31
N GLN A 523 25.57 47.97 32.53
CA GLN A 523 26.46 47.49 31.47
C GLN A 523 26.01 46.10 30.96
N PRO A 524 26.01 45.85 29.64
CA PRO A 524 25.59 44.57 29.09
C PRO A 524 26.56 43.46 29.49
N VAL A 525 26.06 42.44 30.19
CA VAL A 525 26.81 41.24 30.57
C VAL A 525 27.26 40.50 29.30
N LYS A 526 28.53 40.63 28.91
CA LYS A 526 29.14 39.80 27.85
C LYS A 526 29.21 38.35 28.36
N ARG A 527 28.45 37.46 27.73
CA ARG A 527 28.48 36.01 28.00
C ARG A 527 29.44 35.32 27.06
N GLU A 528 30.19 34.35 27.56
CA GLU A 528 31.17 33.60 26.77
C GLU A 528 30.50 32.64 25.77
N LEU A 529 31.24 32.21 24.75
CA LEU A 529 30.78 31.26 23.73
C LEU A 529 30.71 29.84 24.30
N LEU A 530 29.86 29.00 23.71
CA LEU A 530 29.69 27.61 24.13
C LEU A 530 30.99 26.81 23.90
N ARG A 531 31.56 26.23 24.95
CA ARG A 531 32.76 25.36 24.87
C ARG A 531 32.37 23.89 25.00
N HIS A 532 33.23 23.00 24.49
CA HIS A 532 33.10 21.56 24.70
C HIS A 532 33.33 21.22 26.18
N ARG A 533 32.70 20.14 26.68
CA ARG A 533 32.92 19.69 28.07
C ARG A 533 34.25 18.97 28.19
N ASP A 534 35.03 19.32 29.21
CA ASP A 534 36.35 18.72 29.43
C ASP A 534 36.33 17.50 30.37
N TYR A 535 35.14 17.12 30.88
CA TYR A 535 34.97 15.96 31.77
C TYR A 535 33.94 14.96 31.22
N LYS A 536 34.17 13.68 31.50
CA LYS A 536 33.26 12.58 31.13
C LYS A 536 32.16 12.48 32.18
N VAL A 537 30.90 12.47 31.74
CA VAL A 537 29.74 12.29 32.63
C VAL A 537 29.62 10.80 32.97
N ASP A 538 29.79 10.45 34.24
CA ASP A 538 29.59 9.09 34.72
C ASP A 538 28.09 8.82 34.91
N LEU A 539 27.51 8.00 34.03
CA LEU A 539 26.10 7.62 34.04
C LEU A 539 25.88 6.21 34.62
N GLU A 540 26.95 5.43 34.79
CA GLU A 540 26.89 4.00 35.08
C GLU A 540 26.85 3.71 36.59
N SER A 541 27.49 4.55 37.41
CA SER A 541 27.56 4.34 38.86
C SER A 541 26.22 4.36 39.61
N LYS A 542 25.13 4.80 38.97
CA LYS A 542 23.76 4.85 39.53
C LYS A 542 22.78 3.87 38.87
N LEU A 543 23.18 3.12 37.85
CA LEU A 543 22.32 2.10 37.23
C LEU A 543 22.18 0.88 38.17
N GLY A 544 20.96 0.42 38.40
CA GLY A 544 20.68 -0.80 39.17
C GLY A 544 20.67 -0.67 40.70
N LYS A 545 20.80 0.54 41.27
CA LYS A 545 20.72 0.76 42.74
C LYS A 545 19.31 1.13 43.18
N THR A 546 18.75 0.40 44.14
CA THR A 546 17.45 0.71 44.77
C THR A 546 17.64 1.49 46.06
N ILE A 547 17.00 2.65 46.19
CA ILE A 547 17.07 3.52 47.38
C ILE A 547 15.65 3.74 47.91
N VAL A 548 15.45 3.61 49.22
CA VAL A 548 14.17 3.86 49.89
C VAL A 548 14.03 5.35 50.15
N ILE A 549 13.04 6.00 49.52
CA ILE A 549 12.80 7.45 49.64
C ILE A 549 11.70 7.69 50.68
N THR A 550 11.96 8.52 51.69
CA THR A 550 10.97 8.99 52.66
C THR A 550 10.53 10.43 52.33
N LYS A 551 9.42 10.92 52.90
CA LYS A 551 8.90 12.28 52.62
C LYS A 551 9.86 13.41 53.06
N THR A 552 10.89 13.11 53.83
CA THR A 552 11.89 14.07 54.36
C THR A 552 13.25 14.00 53.66
N THR A 553 13.42 13.17 52.62
CA THR A 553 14.71 13.02 51.92
C THR A 553 15.04 14.28 51.07
N PRO A 554 16.26 14.85 51.17
CA PRO A 554 16.70 15.98 50.36
C PRO A 554 16.64 15.69 48.85
N GLN A 555 16.35 16.70 48.03
CA GLN A 555 16.21 16.54 46.57
C GLN A 555 17.47 15.97 45.88
N SER A 556 18.66 16.21 46.44
CA SER A 556 19.92 15.64 45.93
C SER A 556 20.04 14.12 46.08
N GLU A 557 19.26 13.52 46.99
CA GLU A 557 19.28 12.09 47.33
C GLU A 557 18.01 11.36 46.86
N MET A 558 17.11 12.06 46.17
CA MET A 558 15.94 11.43 45.55
C MET A 558 16.36 10.57 44.35
N GLY A 559 15.59 9.51 44.10
CA GLY A 559 15.84 8.58 43.00
C GLY A 559 15.86 9.28 41.63
N GLY A 560 17.03 9.33 41.00
CA GLY A 560 17.29 9.96 39.72
C GLY A 560 18.67 10.64 39.63
N TYR A 561 18.89 11.34 38.54
CA TYR A 561 20.06 12.19 38.32
C TYR A 561 19.74 13.63 38.72
N TYR A 562 20.44 14.14 39.73
CA TYR A 562 20.26 15.49 40.24
C TYR A 562 21.22 16.48 39.56
N CYS A 563 20.72 17.66 39.20
CA CYS A 563 21.50 18.72 38.59
C CYS A 563 21.69 19.90 39.56
N ASN A 564 22.91 20.13 40.04
CA ASN A 564 23.24 21.22 40.97
C ASN A 564 23.00 22.63 40.39
N VAL A 565 23.11 22.79 39.07
CA VAL A 565 23.03 24.10 38.39
C VAL A 565 21.58 24.57 38.18
N CYS A 566 20.66 23.61 38.08
CA CYS A 566 19.24 23.88 37.81
C CYS A 566 18.32 23.49 38.97
N ASP A 567 18.89 22.89 40.02
CA ASP A 567 18.20 22.44 41.23
C ASP A 567 16.98 21.57 40.89
N CYS A 568 17.20 20.50 40.11
CA CYS A 568 16.15 19.60 39.67
C CYS A 568 16.62 18.14 39.55
N VAL A 569 15.71 17.21 39.81
CA VAL A 569 15.93 15.76 39.71
C VAL A 569 15.29 15.24 38.42
N VAL A 570 16.08 14.54 37.61
CA VAL A 570 15.63 13.91 36.35
C VAL A 570 15.70 12.40 36.49
N LYS A 571 14.62 11.69 36.12
CA LYS A 571 14.48 10.25 36.38
C LYS A 571 15.33 9.37 35.47
N ASP A 572 15.54 9.78 34.22
CA ASP A 572 16.24 8.99 33.20
C ASP A 572 17.57 9.64 32.78
N SER A 573 18.54 8.82 32.40
CA SER A 573 19.86 9.26 31.95
C SER A 573 19.81 10.09 30.66
N ILE A 574 18.93 9.72 29.72
CA ILE A 574 18.72 10.43 28.44
C ILE A 574 18.15 11.83 28.71
N ASN A 575 17.09 11.90 29.52
CA ASN A 575 16.47 13.17 29.91
C ASN A 575 17.45 14.06 30.69
N PHE A 576 18.34 13.46 31.48
CA PHE A 576 19.39 14.21 32.19
C PHE A 576 20.43 14.79 31.24
N LEU A 577 20.86 14.04 30.22
CA LEU A 577 21.78 14.53 29.20
C LEU A 577 21.15 15.69 28.41
N ASP A 578 19.89 15.57 28.00
CA ASP A 578 19.15 16.64 27.33
C ASP A 578 18.98 17.88 28.21
N HIS A 579 18.76 17.67 29.51
CA HIS A 579 18.68 18.76 30.48
C HIS A 579 19.99 19.56 30.56
N ILE A 580 21.15 18.90 30.69
CA ILE A 580 22.46 19.58 30.79
C ILE A 580 22.82 20.24 29.44
N ASN A 581 22.41 19.65 28.31
CA ASN A 581 22.55 20.26 26.98
C ASN A 581 21.53 21.37 26.70
N GLY A 582 20.54 21.56 27.58
CA GLY A 582 19.44 22.48 27.40
C GLY A 582 19.82 23.96 27.54
N LYS A 583 19.09 24.82 26.81
CA LYS A 583 19.28 26.29 26.81
C LYS A 583 19.18 26.94 28.20
N LYS A 584 18.44 26.34 29.14
CA LYS A 584 18.26 26.87 30.50
C LYS A 584 19.52 26.60 31.34
N HIS A 585 20.01 25.37 31.32
CA HIS A 585 21.22 24.95 32.02
C HIS A 585 22.46 25.73 31.53
N GLN A 586 22.64 25.83 30.20
CA GLN A 586 23.77 26.58 29.61
C GLN A 586 23.74 28.08 29.93
N ARG A 587 22.53 28.67 30.04
CA ARG A 587 22.37 30.07 30.46
C ARG A 587 22.74 30.27 31.93
N ASN A 588 22.39 29.33 32.80
CA ASN A 588 22.77 29.37 34.21
C ASN A 588 24.29 29.21 34.41
N LEU A 589 24.96 28.48 33.51
CA LEU A 589 26.43 28.41 33.45
C LEU A 589 27.11 29.66 32.86
N GLY A 590 26.35 30.69 32.49
CA GLY A 590 26.90 31.91 31.90
C GLY A 590 27.33 31.80 30.44
N MET A 591 27.02 30.69 29.76
CA MET A 591 27.37 30.46 28.36
C MET A 591 26.27 30.95 27.41
N SER A 592 26.67 31.44 26.24
CA SER A 592 25.78 31.76 25.12
C SER A 592 25.59 30.54 24.21
N MET A 593 24.42 30.41 23.58
CA MET A 593 24.15 29.34 22.60
C MET A 593 24.83 29.57 21.24
N ARG A 594 25.73 30.55 21.13
CA ARG A 594 26.47 30.82 19.90
C ARG A 594 27.75 29.99 19.93
N VAL A 595 27.91 29.17 18.90
CA VAL A 595 29.11 28.34 18.68
C VAL A 595 30.05 29.13 17.78
N GLU A 596 31.34 29.12 18.09
CA GLU A 596 32.38 29.71 17.24
C GLU A 596 32.45 28.94 15.91
N ARG A 597 32.37 29.64 14.78
CA ARG A 597 32.51 29.00 13.46
C ARG A 597 33.99 28.68 13.24
N SER A 598 34.31 27.39 13.10
CA SER A 598 35.67 26.94 12.80
C SER A 598 36.20 27.58 11.51
N THR A 599 37.45 28.03 11.51
CA THR A 599 38.10 28.58 10.32
C THR A 599 38.54 27.47 9.35
N LEU A 600 38.74 27.81 8.06
CA LEU A 600 39.16 26.86 7.02
C LEU A 600 40.45 26.10 7.41
N ASP A 601 41.39 26.75 8.07
CA ASP A 601 42.65 26.12 8.51
C ASP A 601 42.44 25.14 9.67
N GLN A 602 41.53 25.43 10.60
CA GLN A 602 41.15 24.49 11.66
C GLN A 602 40.46 23.24 11.10
N VAL A 603 39.67 23.41 10.04
CA VAL A 603 39.01 22.31 9.34
C VAL A 603 40.03 21.44 8.59
N LYS A 604 40.99 22.03 7.87
CA LYS A 604 42.07 21.29 7.21
C LYS A 604 42.90 20.46 8.17
N LYS A 605 43.30 21.02 9.32
CA LYS A 605 44.02 20.27 10.37
C LYS A 605 43.21 19.10 10.94
N ARG A 606 41.88 19.24 11.08
CA ARG A 606 41.01 18.12 11.51
C ARG A 606 40.94 17.01 10.46
N PHE A 607 40.90 17.35 9.17
CA PHE A 607 40.92 16.37 8.09
C PHE A 607 42.24 15.59 8.05
N GLU A 608 43.39 16.24 8.26
CA GLU A 608 44.68 15.54 8.33
C GLU A 608 44.76 14.57 9.53
N VAL A 609 44.28 14.98 10.70
CA VAL A 609 44.28 14.12 11.91
C VAL A 609 43.32 12.93 11.74
N ASN A 610 42.13 13.15 11.16
CA ASN A 610 41.20 12.06 10.91
C ASN A 610 41.69 11.10 9.82
N LYS A 611 42.38 11.61 8.79
CA LYS A 611 43.00 10.76 7.76
C LYS A 611 44.05 9.82 8.37
N LYS A 612 44.92 10.33 9.26
CA LYS A 612 45.89 9.50 10.00
C LYS A 612 45.22 8.45 10.89
N LYS A 613 44.15 8.81 11.61
CA LYS A 613 43.39 7.85 12.44
C LYS A 613 42.68 6.78 11.61
N MET A 614 42.20 7.13 10.42
CA MET A 614 41.61 6.17 9.48
C MET A 614 42.65 5.21 8.93
N GLU A 615 43.84 5.70 8.56
CA GLU A 615 44.95 4.87 8.10
C GLU A 615 45.47 3.91 9.19
N GLU A 616 45.45 4.32 10.46
CA GLU A 616 45.76 3.45 11.60
C GLU A 616 44.68 2.38 11.83
N LYS A 617 43.40 2.77 11.85
CA LYS A 617 42.28 1.81 12.01
C LYS A 617 42.16 0.82 10.86
N GLN A 618 42.46 1.25 9.64
CA GLN A 618 42.40 0.39 8.46
C GLN A 618 43.50 -0.69 8.49
N LYS A 619 44.63 -0.44 9.15
CA LYS A 619 45.69 -1.45 9.36
C LYS A 619 45.33 -2.47 10.45
N ASP A 620 44.66 -2.05 11.52
CA ASP A 620 44.25 -2.96 12.61
C ASP A 620 43.06 -3.85 12.22
N TYR A 621 42.14 -3.36 11.37
CA TYR A 621 40.93 -4.07 10.99
C TYR A 621 41.18 -5.22 9.99
N ASP A 622 42.15 -5.07 9.07
CA ASP A 622 42.29 -5.99 7.92
C ASP A 622 42.98 -7.34 8.25
N PHE A 623 43.72 -7.44 9.37
CA PHE A 623 44.48 -8.66 9.72
C PHE A 623 43.83 -9.52 10.80
N GLU A 624 43.28 -8.93 11.87
CA GLU A 624 42.68 -9.68 12.97
C GLU A 624 41.30 -10.24 12.62
N GLU A 625 40.46 -9.46 11.93
CA GLU A 625 39.08 -9.87 11.63
C GLU A 625 39.04 -10.96 10.56
N ARG A 626 39.89 -10.83 9.53
CA ARG A 626 40.02 -11.83 8.45
C ARG A 626 40.55 -13.19 8.94
N MET A 627 41.43 -13.17 9.95
CA MET A 627 41.93 -14.39 10.61
C MET A 627 40.89 -15.04 11.52
N LYS A 628 39.95 -14.26 12.06
CA LYS A 628 38.87 -14.77 12.91
C LYS A 628 37.73 -15.36 12.08
N GLU A 629 37.35 -14.71 10.99
CA GLU A 629 36.32 -15.22 10.05
C GLU A 629 36.73 -16.58 9.45
N LEU A 630 38.00 -16.73 9.01
CA LEU A 630 38.49 -18.00 8.47
C LEU A 630 38.47 -19.14 9.51
N ARG A 631 38.72 -18.85 10.80
CA ARG A 631 38.63 -19.87 11.86
C ARG A 631 37.17 -20.25 12.16
N GLU A 632 36.26 -19.29 12.20
CA GLU A 632 34.84 -19.54 12.43
C GLU A 632 34.19 -20.31 11.25
N GLU A 633 34.58 -20.02 10.01
CA GLU A 633 34.14 -20.80 8.84
C GLU A 633 34.68 -22.22 8.86
N GLU A 634 35.95 -22.43 9.22
CA GLU A 634 36.51 -23.77 9.38
C GLU A 634 35.81 -24.59 10.47
N GLU A 635 35.48 -23.97 11.62
CA GLU A 635 34.77 -24.64 12.70
C GLU A 635 33.33 -24.99 12.31
N LYS A 636 32.62 -24.08 11.64
CA LYS A 636 31.27 -24.35 11.11
C LYS A 636 31.29 -25.47 10.07
N ALA A 637 32.27 -25.50 9.18
CA ALA A 637 32.42 -26.58 8.20
C ALA A 637 32.74 -27.94 8.86
N LYS A 638 33.57 -27.94 9.91
CA LYS A 638 33.87 -29.16 10.71
C LYS A 638 32.64 -29.65 11.49
N ALA A 639 31.85 -28.74 12.07
CA ALA A 639 30.62 -29.06 12.77
C ALA A 639 29.56 -29.64 11.81
N TYR A 640 29.35 -29.01 10.66
CA TYR A 640 28.43 -29.48 9.62
C TYR A 640 28.80 -30.88 9.09
N LYS A 641 30.10 -31.15 8.86
CA LYS A 641 30.56 -32.49 8.46
C LYS A 641 30.30 -33.54 9.55
N LYS A 642 30.47 -33.19 10.84
CA LYS A 642 30.18 -34.10 11.96
C LYS A 642 28.68 -34.39 12.10
N GLU A 643 27.81 -33.39 11.95
CA GLU A 643 26.36 -33.61 11.96
C GLU A 643 25.93 -34.50 10.79
N LYS A 644 26.40 -34.23 9.57
CA LYS A 644 26.05 -35.03 8.40
C LYS A 644 26.52 -36.49 8.51
N GLN A 645 27.64 -36.74 9.21
CA GLN A 645 28.07 -38.10 9.55
C GLN A 645 27.18 -38.77 10.60
N LYS A 646 26.77 -38.04 11.65
CA LYS A 646 25.83 -38.55 12.66
C LYS A 646 24.46 -38.86 12.05
N GLU A 647 23.97 -38.02 11.15
CA GLU A 647 22.69 -38.20 10.48
C GLU A 647 22.71 -39.38 9.51
N LYS A 648 23.81 -39.58 8.76
CA LYS A 648 24.02 -40.80 7.97
C LYS A 648 24.04 -42.06 8.84
N LYS A 649 24.64 -42.00 10.03
CA LYS A 649 24.70 -43.13 10.95
C LYS A 649 23.33 -43.45 11.54
N ARG A 650 22.55 -42.42 11.90
CA ARG A 650 21.15 -42.57 12.33
C ARG A 650 20.26 -43.15 11.24
N ARG A 651 20.38 -42.68 9.99
CA ARG A 651 19.64 -43.27 8.86
C ARG A 651 20.01 -44.74 8.62
N ALA A 652 21.28 -45.11 8.75
CA ALA A 652 21.67 -46.51 8.64
C ALA A 652 21.14 -47.39 9.78
N GLU A 653 21.01 -46.86 11.00
CA GLU A 653 20.39 -47.55 12.14
C GLU A 653 18.85 -47.61 12.02
N GLU A 654 18.20 -46.57 11.47
CA GLU A 654 16.76 -46.52 11.17
C GLU A 654 16.40 -47.45 9.98
N ASP A 655 17.27 -47.60 8.96
CA ASP A 655 17.05 -48.54 7.85
C ASP A 655 17.21 -50.01 8.28
N LEU A 656 18.13 -50.30 9.23
CA LEU A 656 18.32 -51.66 9.79
C LEU A 656 17.17 -52.10 10.71
N THR A 657 16.44 -51.15 11.30
CA THR A 657 15.26 -51.45 12.15
C THR A 657 13.99 -51.59 11.33
N PHE A 658 13.96 -51.12 10.07
CA PHE A 658 12.81 -51.26 9.18
C PHE A 658 12.75 -52.60 8.43
N GLU A 659 13.88 -53.33 8.32
CA GLU A 659 13.91 -54.67 7.73
C GLU A 659 13.43 -55.79 8.69
N GLU A 660 13.43 -55.57 10.00
CA GLU A 660 12.92 -56.55 10.99
C GLU A 660 11.39 -56.46 11.20
N ASP A 661 10.75 -55.33 10.87
CA ASP A 661 9.30 -55.13 11.05
C ASP A 661 8.44 -55.60 9.83
N ASP A 662 9.05 -55.83 8.67
CA ASP A 662 8.35 -56.31 7.46
C ASP A 662 8.02 -57.82 7.52
N GLU A 663 8.71 -58.59 8.36
CA GLU A 663 8.33 -59.98 8.68
C GLU A 663 7.14 -60.05 9.66
N MET A 664 6.96 -59.04 10.53
CA MET A 664 5.84 -58.99 11.47
C MET A 664 4.52 -58.51 10.82
N ALA A 665 4.61 -57.71 9.74
CA ALA A 665 3.46 -57.24 8.95
C ALA A 665 2.88 -58.32 8.01
N ALA A 666 3.69 -59.28 7.55
CA ALA A 666 3.23 -60.40 6.73
C ALA A 666 2.34 -61.42 7.49
N VAL A 667 2.41 -61.43 8.83
CA VAL A 667 1.60 -62.31 9.69
C VAL A 667 0.16 -61.78 9.90
N MET A 668 -0.11 -60.49 9.62
CA MET A 668 -1.38 -59.83 9.94
C MET A 668 -2.35 -59.61 8.76
N GLY A 669 -2.20 -60.37 7.67
CA GLY A 669 -3.33 -60.74 6.81
C GLY A 669 -4.07 -59.62 6.06
N PHE A 670 -3.38 -58.68 5.43
CA PHE A 670 -3.98 -57.75 4.45
C PHE A 670 -3.47 -58.04 3.04
N SER A 671 -4.16 -58.93 2.34
CA SER A 671 -4.01 -59.18 0.91
C SER A 671 -5.14 -58.54 0.13
N GLY A 672 -4.81 -57.80 -0.93
CA GLY A 672 -5.77 -57.46 -1.99
C GLY A 672 -5.63 -56.07 -2.60
N PHE A 673 -4.78 -55.94 -3.63
CA PHE A 673 -5.19 -55.75 -5.03
C PHE A 673 -4.08 -55.01 -5.79
N GLY A 674 -3.38 -55.77 -6.64
CA GLY A 674 -2.37 -55.25 -7.56
C GLY A 674 -2.99 -54.64 -8.82
N SER A 675 -2.25 -53.71 -9.42
CA SER A 675 -2.25 -53.55 -10.88
C SER A 675 -0.82 -53.38 -11.36
N THR A 676 -0.50 -54.16 -12.38
CA THR A 676 0.80 -54.47 -12.94
C THR A 676 1.29 -53.36 -13.88
N LYS A 677 2.52 -52.85 -13.66
CA LYS A 677 3.31 -52.17 -14.70
C LYS A 677 4.33 -53.16 -15.28
N LYS A 678 4.19 -53.45 -16.57
CA LYS A 678 5.24 -54.08 -17.39
C LYS A 678 6.26 -53.01 -17.77
N SER A 679 7.54 -53.38 -17.68
CA SER A 679 8.68 -52.65 -18.21
C SER A 679 8.69 -52.66 -19.74
N TYR A 680 8.98 -51.51 -20.35
CA TYR A 680 10.15 -51.28 -21.19
C TYR A 680 10.50 -49.80 -21.17
#